data_AF-A0A935KMS4-F1
#
_entry.id   AF-A0A935KMS4-F1
#
_cell.length_a   1.000
_cell.length_b   1.000
_cell.length_c   1.000
_cell.angle_alpha   90.00
_cell.angle_beta   90.00
_cell.angle_gamma   90.00
#
_symmetry.space_group_name_H-M   'P 1'
#
loop_
_entity.id
_entity.type
_entity.pdbx_description
1 polymer ?
#
loop_
_entity_poly.entity_id
_entity_poly.type
_entity_poly.pdbx_seq_one_letter_code
_entity_poly.pdbx_strand_id
1 'polypeptide(L)'
;MTHPIAKQLRRGLLPWVVLAVAFPAAAAQAKPSSARLTTLWDAPRGPGRVDEATRWLATLRQSLSRPRAGCPRVALPEISLTKRARALRLEVARERVADGAPIVYLQDPIAEFFIVVATDARGCPSVSMSGRALPFAQRAIASPFPNARLPALAEEGATITAIVQDAKTIRPWIMLTDETRFVRESALLWVGAGVYSGVLLMMIVIALGFGAYVGNRVAVAYALYCLGLQAWLVQNFGLGAACLPFWPGPQHFALLQAVSVAGVVIGIGLATIEFLQLRGRARATVGGFVLLSALGFFSSAWHAAGYRAGAAVLFALAVATFVQLGRVVFSGDAAIRLFTLGLGATMVGGGAQAFSVIGTGVEVNRLAAFAFPLGSLFQAACWLAALIIRRRGELNALRAEKAQARLAETVRQVGADLSSTLELPEVMDRLLGHVARFVRFDRAVVFALEREGIRVVASRGFGANELPPGPVPLEAYRVLSRIAGSGTQILSAAASGPGGGHYLNLSPVSSWLALPLWARHEVIGILALDRSQGEGFAERDLALVKTFTGAAGVAAQNARLFGETRSLATTDGLTGLLNRAHFFRSAEQELRRCRRLGGPVSVMMADVDHFKRINDRYGHQAGDLVLVRVGACLKQRIREMDLLGRYGGEEFALILPHTPPSLAREAAERLRRAVETLIITYEGENIAVTLSIGVAGRVQPEDLAGLLRAADAALYQAKHAGRNRVVVAADEAPVSGASA
;
A
#
# COMPACT_ATOMS: atom_id res chain seq x y z
N MET A 1 -10.93 1.04 15.83
CA MET A 1 -10.77 1.34 17.28
C MET A 1 -9.72 2.45 17.59
N THR A 2 -9.34 3.35 16.68
CA THR A 2 -8.23 4.34 16.90
C THR A 2 -8.67 5.81 16.97
N HIS A 3 -9.98 6.09 16.96
CA HIS A 3 -10.52 7.44 17.01
C HIS A 3 -10.37 8.19 18.36
N PRO A 4 -10.31 7.54 19.54
CA PRO A 4 -10.30 8.29 20.81
C PRO A 4 -8.92 8.89 21.12
N ILE A 5 -7.82 8.16 20.90
CA ILE A 5 -6.46 8.61 21.27
C ILE A 5 -6.01 9.81 20.42
N ALA A 6 -6.27 9.78 19.10
CA ALA A 6 -5.92 10.90 18.22
C ALA A 6 -6.78 12.15 18.49
N LYS A 7 -8.05 11.96 18.89
CA LYS A 7 -8.95 13.06 19.27
C LYS A 7 -8.56 13.64 20.64
N GLN A 8 -8.10 12.80 21.57
CA GLN A 8 -7.56 13.21 22.87
C GLN A 8 -6.24 13.96 22.73
N LEU A 9 -5.30 13.49 21.91
CA LEU A 9 -4.04 14.21 21.64
C LEU A 9 -4.28 15.57 20.99
N ARG A 10 -5.20 15.66 20.02
CA ARG A 10 -5.54 16.92 19.34
C ARG A 10 -6.26 17.91 20.26
N ARG A 11 -7.15 17.42 21.14
CA ARG A 11 -7.80 18.23 22.19
C ARG A 11 -6.85 18.63 23.31
N GLY A 12 -5.85 17.81 23.60
CA GLY A 12 -4.83 18.07 24.62
C GLY A 12 -3.80 19.11 24.17
N LEU A 13 -3.31 19.04 22.92
CA LEU A 13 -2.24 19.93 22.42
C LEU A 13 -2.74 21.30 21.95
N LEU A 14 -3.96 21.40 21.41
CA LEU A 14 -4.47 22.66 20.83
C LEU A 14 -4.58 23.81 21.86
N PRO A 15 -5.06 23.59 23.11
CA PRO A 15 -5.09 24.65 24.13
C PRO A 15 -3.70 25.20 24.44
N TRP A 16 -2.68 24.34 24.51
CA TRP A 16 -1.29 24.75 24.79
C TRP A 16 -0.65 25.53 23.64
N VAL A 17 -0.93 25.14 22.40
CA VAL A 17 -0.46 25.89 21.21
C VAL A 17 -1.13 27.26 21.16
N VAL A 18 -2.44 27.34 21.41
CA VAL A 18 -3.17 28.61 21.50
C VAL A 18 -2.63 29.47 22.65
N LEU A 19 -2.33 28.87 23.82
CA LEU A 19 -1.73 29.58 24.95
C LEU A 19 -0.34 30.13 24.59
N ALA A 20 0.50 29.32 23.94
CA ALA A 20 1.85 29.71 23.53
C ALA A 20 1.86 30.84 22.47
N VAL A 21 0.81 30.93 21.63
CA VAL A 21 0.67 31.96 20.59
C VAL A 21 -0.08 33.21 21.08
N ALA A 22 -0.99 33.09 22.05
CA ALA A 22 -1.73 34.21 22.63
C ALA A 22 -0.89 35.02 23.64
N PHE A 23 0.06 34.38 24.31
CA PHE A 23 0.90 35.01 25.34
C PHE A 23 1.78 36.18 24.81
N PRO A 24 2.44 36.05 23.64
CA PRO A 24 3.22 37.14 23.04
C PRO A 24 2.36 38.36 22.65
N ALA A 25 1.09 38.15 22.27
CA ALA A 25 0.20 39.22 21.82
C ALA A 25 -0.26 40.10 22.99
N ALA A 26 -0.52 39.52 24.16
CA ALA A 26 -0.88 40.26 25.37
C ALA A 26 0.31 41.11 25.92
N ALA A 27 1.55 40.69 25.66
CA ALA A 27 2.76 41.41 26.09
C ALA A 27 3.23 42.51 25.12
N ALA A 28 2.60 42.65 23.94
CA ALA A 28 3.03 43.52 22.85
C ALA A 28 2.59 45.01 23.00
N GLN A 29 1.75 45.34 23.99
CA GLN A 29 1.18 46.70 24.13
C GLN A 29 2.08 47.71 24.88
N ALA A 30 3.25 47.29 25.38
CA ALA A 30 4.06 48.14 26.23
C ALA A 30 5.23 48.76 25.46
N LYS A 31 5.13 50.03 25.04
CA LYS A 31 6.29 50.81 24.53
C LYS A 31 7.35 50.87 25.64
N PRO A 32 8.53 50.25 25.46
CA PRO A 32 9.60 50.40 26.42
C PRO A 32 10.48 51.56 25.95
N SER A 33 10.65 52.59 26.78
CA SER A 33 11.41 53.78 26.42
C SER A 33 12.90 53.45 26.36
N SER A 34 13.47 53.46 25.16
CA SER A 34 14.92 53.38 25.00
C SER A 34 15.59 54.57 25.72
N ALA A 35 16.64 54.30 26.49
CA ALA A 35 17.40 55.36 27.16
C ALA A 35 18.26 56.11 26.12
N ARG A 36 18.41 57.44 26.27
CA ARG A 36 19.35 58.20 25.44
C ARG A 36 20.77 57.76 25.80
N LEU A 37 21.41 57.02 24.89
CA LEU A 37 22.74 56.43 25.08
C LEU A 37 23.80 57.31 24.41
N THR A 38 24.79 57.76 25.19
CA THR A 38 26.04 58.34 24.65
C THR A 38 27.16 57.31 24.77
N THR A 39 27.88 57.05 23.68
CA THR A 39 28.99 56.08 23.69
C THR A 39 30.24 56.76 24.26
N LEU A 40 30.77 56.22 25.36
CA LEU A 40 32.02 56.70 25.96
C LEU A 40 33.23 56.00 25.35
N TRP A 41 33.12 54.70 25.09
CA TRP A 41 34.15 53.91 24.42
C TRP A 41 33.54 52.66 23.74
N ASP A 42 34.11 52.25 22.61
CA ASP A 42 33.73 51.06 21.83
C ASP A 42 34.97 50.36 21.25
N ALA A 43 35.28 49.15 21.73
CA ALA A 43 36.26 48.26 21.11
C ALA A 43 35.56 47.19 20.25
N PRO A 44 35.97 46.96 18.97
CA PRO A 44 37.35 47.05 18.47
C PRO A 44 37.47 47.66 17.05
N ARG A 45 38.17 48.79 16.90
CA ARG A 45 38.76 49.20 15.61
C ARG A 45 40.13 49.84 15.84
N GLY A 46 41.17 49.01 15.81
CA GLY A 46 42.56 49.41 15.55
C GLY A 46 43.38 49.97 16.72
N PRO A 47 44.73 50.02 16.55
CA PRO A 47 45.74 50.24 17.60
C PRO A 47 45.90 51.70 18.09
N GLY A 48 44.82 52.49 18.09
CA GLY A 48 44.79 53.81 18.72
C GLY A 48 43.73 53.96 19.82
N ARG A 49 42.69 53.11 19.82
CA ARG A 49 41.58 53.17 20.79
C ARG A 49 41.72 52.21 21.97
N VAL A 50 42.65 51.26 21.91
CA VAL A 50 42.96 50.37 23.05
C VAL A 50 43.63 51.17 24.17
N ASP A 51 44.46 52.15 23.83
CA ASP A 51 45.09 53.04 24.82
C ASP A 51 44.08 54.01 25.44
N GLU A 52 43.08 54.48 24.67
CA GLU A 52 41.96 55.27 25.20
C GLU A 52 41.07 54.47 26.14
N ALA A 53 40.76 53.22 25.78
CA ALA A 53 40.03 52.29 26.63
C ALA A 53 40.72 52.03 27.95
N THR A 54 42.01 51.71 27.87
CA THR A 54 42.86 51.38 29.01
C THR A 54 43.02 52.59 29.91
N ARG A 55 43.24 53.78 29.33
CA ARG A 55 43.26 55.06 30.07
C ARG A 55 41.94 55.33 30.76
N TRP A 56 40.81 55.24 30.04
CA TRP A 56 39.49 55.50 30.62
C TRP A 56 39.14 54.51 31.74
N LEU A 57 39.39 53.21 31.55
CA LEU A 57 39.19 52.19 32.59
C LEU A 57 40.13 52.38 33.78
N ALA A 58 41.38 52.79 33.57
CA ALA A 58 42.31 53.13 34.64
C ALA A 58 41.81 54.35 35.44
N THR A 59 41.35 55.41 34.77
CA THR A 59 40.73 56.59 35.41
C THR A 59 39.49 56.19 36.21
N LEU A 60 38.63 55.34 35.65
CA LEU A 60 37.44 54.85 36.34
C LEU A 60 37.82 54.03 37.59
N ARG A 61 38.73 53.06 37.47
CA ARG A 61 39.25 52.28 38.62
C ARG A 61 39.83 53.18 39.71
N GLN A 62 40.62 54.18 39.32
CA GLN A 62 41.20 55.13 40.26
C GLN A 62 40.09 55.90 41.00
N SER A 63 39.08 56.40 40.29
CA SER A 63 37.95 57.11 40.88
C SER A 63 37.12 56.26 41.86
N LEU A 64 36.98 54.95 41.58
CA LEU A 64 36.24 54.01 42.44
C LEU A 64 37.05 53.58 43.67
N SER A 65 38.39 53.49 43.54
CA SER A 65 39.31 53.12 44.63
C SER A 65 39.55 54.24 45.65
N ARG A 66 39.42 55.51 45.23
CA ARG A 66 39.55 56.72 46.07
C ARG A 66 38.26 57.55 45.99
N PRO A 67 37.15 57.08 46.57
CA PRO A 67 35.88 57.79 46.51
C PRO A 67 35.92 59.05 47.40
N ARG A 68 34.94 59.94 47.21
CA ARG A 68 34.75 61.13 48.07
C ARG A 68 34.58 60.73 49.55
N ALA A 69 34.95 61.63 50.46
CA ALA A 69 34.82 61.40 51.90
C ALA A 69 33.37 61.04 52.27
N GLY A 70 33.18 59.92 52.98
CA GLY A 70 31.85 59.40 53.35
C GLY A 70 31.23 58.37 52.38
N CYS A 71 31.86 58.09 51.24
CA CYS A 71 31.37 57.09 50.28
C CYS A 71 32.06 55.72 50.46
N PRO A 72 31.37 54.60 50.16
CA PRO A 72 31.96 53.27 50.20
C PRO A 72 33.02 53.09 49.11
N ARG A 73 34.12 52.41 49.44
CA ARG A 73 35.10 51.96 48.43
C ARG A 73 34.52 50.79 47.65
N VAL A 74 34.55 50.89 46.32
CA VAL A 74 34.06 49.84 45.44
C VAL A 74 35.17 49.46 44.45
N ALA A 75 35.42 48.17 44.29
CA ALA A 75 36.39 47.69 43.31
C ALA A 75 35.66 47.35 41.99
N LEU A 76 36.23 47.81 40.86
CA LEU A 76 35.79 47.33 39.56
C LEU A 76 36.36 45.92 39.34
N PRO A 77 35.57 44.93 38.89
CA PRO A 77 36.08 43.62 38.52
C PRO A 77 37.20 43.71 37.46
N GLU A 78 38.00 42.65 37.34
CA GLU A 78 38.94 42.53 36.23
C GLU A 78 38.19 42.35 34.91
N ILE A 79 38.23 43.38 34.06
CA ILE A 79 37.66 43.36 32.72
C ILE A 79 38.77 42.97 31.75
N SER A 80 38.55 41.89 31.00
CA SER A 80 39.48 41.43 29.98
C SER A 80 39.44 42.34 28.75
N LEU A 81 40.51 43.12 28.53
CA LEU A 81 40.66 44.04 27.40
C LEU A 81 40.88 43.33 26.05
N THR A 82 41.15 42.03 26.07
CA THR A 82 41.30 41.21 24.85
C THR A 82 39.95 40.82 24.24
N LYS A 83 38.86 40.95 25.01
CA LYS A 83 37.48 40.72 24.57
C LYS A 83 36.80 42.05 24.21
N ARG A 84 35.81 42.00 23.32
CA ARG A 84 35.05 43.20 22.92
C ARG A 84 34.24 43.72 24.11
N ALA A 85 34.45 44.98 24.45
CA ALA A 85 33.75 45.67 25.52
C ALA A 85 33.40 47.09 25.10
N ARG A 86 32.28 47.61 25.62
CA ARG A 86 31.72 48.91 25.27
C ARG A 86 31.24 49.61 26.52
N ALA A 87 31.65 50.86 26.69
CA ALA A 87 31.21 51.73 27.77
C ALA A 87 30.20 52.76 27.23
N LEU A 88 29.01 52.77 27.82
CA LEU A 88 27.90 53.61 27.42
C LEU A 88 27.46 54.43 28.63
N ARG A 89 27.31 55.74 28.45
CA ARG A 89 26.72 56.62 29.45
C ARG A 89 25.23 56.78 29.16
N LEU A 90 24.47 56.73 30.23
CA LEU A 90 23.03 56.89 30.27
C LEU A 90 22.76 58.11 31.15
N GLU A 91 22.15 59.14 30.56
CA GLU A 91 21.62 60.27 31.30
C GLU A 91 20.17 59.98 31.70
N VAL A 92 19.89 60.07 33.00
CA VAL A 92 18.57 59.79 33.55
C VAL A 92 17.83 61.11 33.72
N ALA A 93 16.76 61.32 32.93
CA ALA A 93 15.89 62.48 33.09
C ALA A 93 14.96 62.30 34.31
N ARG A 94 14.77 63.38 35.09
CA ARG A 94 14.01 63.42 36.37
C ARG A 94 12.59 62.85 36.25
N GLU A 95 11.92 63.07 35.13
CA GLU A 95 10.55 62.59 34.84
C GLU A 95 10.43 61.05 34.74
N ARG A 96 11.54 60.31 34.58
CA ARG A 96 11.54 58.85 34.36
C ARG A 96 11.72 58.00 35.63
N VAL A 97 11.92 58.64 36.80
CA VAL A 97 12.27 57.96 38.08
C VAL A 97 11.21 58.20 39.15
N ALA A 98 9.94 58.35 38.77
CA ALA A 98 8.85 58.47 39.73
C ALA A 98 8.56 57.09 40.39
N ASP A 99 8.62 57.06 41.72
CA ASP A 99 8.10 56.03 42.65
C ASP A 99 8.80 54.65 42.75
N GLY A 100 10.13 54.54 42.60
CA GLY A 100 10.84 53.31 43.01
C GLY A 100 12.32 53.20 42.64
N ALA A 101 12.99 52.14 43.12
CA ALA A 101 14.36 51.81 42.73
C ALA A 101 14.40 51.38 41.26
N PRO A 102 15.06 52.14 40.36
CA PRO A 102 15.02 51.83 38.94
C PRO A 102 15.88 50.60 38.61
N ILE A 103 15.41 49.78 37.67
CA ILE A 103 16.15 48.66 37.10
C ILE A 103 16.69 49.07 35.74
N VAL A 104 18.01 48.91 35.58
CA VAL A 104 18.65 48.94 34.26
C VAL A 104 18.88 47.51 33.83
N TYR A 105 18.42 47.16 32.63
CA TYR A 105 18.63 45.83 32.08
C TYR A 105 19.02 45.86 30.61
N LEU A 106 19.73 44.82 30.19
CA LEU A 106 20.20 44.62 28.84
C LEU A 106 19.30 43.59 28.15
N GLN A 107 18.63 43.98 27.06
CA GLN A 107 17.83 43.08 26.21
C GLN A 107 18.71 42.18 25.32
N ASP A 108 19.80 41.68 25.88
CA ASP A 108 20.63 40.66 25.28
C ASP A 108 20.90 39.59 26.33
N PRO A 109 20.19 38.44 26.29
CA PRO A 109 20.38 37.39 27.27
C PRO A 109 21.77 36.76 27.14
N ILE A 110 22.48 37.00 26.01
CA ILE A 110 23.76 36.36 25.68
C ILE A 110 25.01 37.14 26.09
N ALA A 111 24.86 38.31 26.70
CA ALA A 111 26.00 39.10 27.15
C ALA A 111 26.81 38.36 28.23
N GLU A 112 28.14 38.40 28.08
CA GLU A 112 29.06 37.73 28.99
C GLU A 112 29.08 38.45 30.34
N PHE A 113 29.32 39.77 30.31
CA PHE A 113 29.21 40.66 31.46
C PHE A 113 28.39 41.90 31.14
N PHE A 114 27.59 42.32 32.10
CA PHE A 114 26.88 43.58 32.14
C PHE A 114 27.19 44.25 33.47
N ILE A 115 28.05 45.28 33.44
CA ILE A 115 28.51 45.99 34.63
C ILE A 115 27.89 47.37 34.60
N VAL A 116 27.16 47.72 35.65
CA VAL A 116 26.52 49.04 35.80
C VAL A 116 27.19 49.76 36.94
N VAL A 117 27.80 50.91 36.63
CA VAL A 117 28.36 51.85 37.60
C VAL A 117 27.42 53.04 37.68
N ALA A 118 26.78 53.22 38.83
CA ALA A 118 25.87 54.33 39.08
C ALA A 118 26.44 55.25 40.15
N THR A 119 26.42 56.55 39.87
CA THR A 119 26.87 57.59 40.82
C THR A 119 25.66 58.38 41.30
N ASP A 120 25.51 58.50 42.62
CA ASP A 120 24.47 59.35 43.21
C ASP A 120 24.84 60.85 43.08
N ALA A 121 23.93 61.75 43.47
CA ALA A 121 24.16 63.20 43.38
C ALA A 121 25.26 63.73 44.32
N ARG A 122 25.60 62.98 45.38
CA ARG A 122 26.75 63.27 46.26
C ARG A 122 28.08 62.81 45.65
N GLY A 123 28.02 62.03 44.56
CA GLY A 123 29.17 61.45 43.87
C GLY A 123 29.65 60.13 44.47
N CYS A 124 28.83 59.45 45.27
CA CYS A 124 29.13 58.10 45.77
C CYS A 124 28.84 57.06 44.68
N PRO A 125 29.83 56.21 44.33
CA PRO A 125 29.65 55.18 43.32
C PRO A 125 29.02 53.90 43.90
N SER A 126 28.21 53.25 43.08
CA SER A 126 27.72 51.87 43.28
C SER A 126 28.00 51.05 42.03
N VAL A 127 28.36 49.78 42.21
CA VAL A 127 28.65 48.86 41.11
C VAL A 127 27.74 47.64 41.24
N SER A 128 27.05 47.32 40.16
CA SER A 128 26.28 46.09 40.02
C SER A 128 26.80 45.31 38.83
N MET A 129 26.84 43.99 38.95
CA MET A 129 27.29 43.10 37.89
C MET A 129 26.24 42.04 37.61
N SER A 130 26.02 41.79 36.33
CA SER A 130 25.14 40.76 35.82
C SER A 130 25.72 40.17 34.54
N GLY A 131 25.03 39.24 33.90
CA GLY A 131 25.52 38.55 32.70
C GLY A 131 25.66 37.04 32.89
N ARG A 132 26.00 36.34 31.82
CA ARG A 132 26.10 34.87 31.80
C ARG A 132 27.33 34.32 32.50
N ALA A 133 28.39 35.11 32.60
CA ALA A 133 29.61 34.69 33.29
C ALA A 133 29.45 34.63 34.82
N LEU A 134 28.38 35.22 35.37
CA LEU A 134 28.07 35.19 36.80
C LEU A 134 27.03 34.10 37.12
N PRO A 135 27.18 33.37 38.25
CA PRO A 135 26.16 32.48 38.78
C PRO A 135 24.81 33.18 38.90
N PHE A 136 23.72 32.47 38.57
CA PHE A 136 22.37 33.04 38.53
C PHE A 136 21.92 33.59 39.89
N ALA A 137 22.34 32.94 40.99
CA ALA A 137 22.07 33.35 42.37
C ALA A 137 22.75 34.67 42.78
N GLN A 138 23.76 35.13 42.03
CA GLN A 138 24.47 36.40 42.30
C GLN A 138 23.84 37.59 41.55
N ARG A 139 22.79 37.38 40.76
CA ARG A 139 22.07 38.45 40.06
C ARG A 139 21.07 39.11 41.02
N ALA A 140 20.90 40.43 40.88
CA ALA A 140 19.95 41.20 41.70
C ALA A 140 18.50 40.70 41.56
N ILE A 141 18.08 40.38 40.32
CA ILE A 141 16.77 39.79 40.02
C ILE A 141 16.98 38.59 39.09
N ALA A 142 16.30 37.48 39.39
CA ALA A 142 16.29 36.26 38.59
C ALA A 142 15.55 36.47 37.26
N SER A 143 16.27 36.99 36.27
CA SER A 143 15.75 37.30 34.93
C SER A 143 16.65 36.69 33.86
N PRO A 144 16.09 36.26 32.71
CA PRO A 144 16.89 35.84 31.55
C PRO A 144 17.77 36.98 31.01
N PHE A 145 17.40 38.24 31.29
CA PHE A 145 18.15 39.41 30.89
C PHE A 145 19.09 39.89 32.01
N PRO A 146 20.36 40.23 31.68
CA PRO A 146 21.26 40.87 32.63
C PRO A 146 20.66 42.17 33.15
N ASN A 147 20.64 42.35 34.46
CA ASN A 147 19.99 43.48 35.13
C ASN A 147 20.78 43.96 36.34
N ALA A 148 20.59 45.23 36.68
CA ALA A 148 21.17 45.89 37.83
C ALA A 148 20.06 46.71 38.52
N ARG A 149 19.87 46.48 39.83
CA ARG A 149 19.06 47.35 40.67
C ARG A 149 19.90 48.56 41.04
N LEU A 150 19.37 49.75 40.76
CA LEU A 150 20.02 51.00 41.11
C LEU A 150 19.57 51.47 42.50
N PRO A 151 20.44 52.17 43.25
CA PRO A 151 20.01 52.91 44.43
C PRO A 151 18.99 54.00 44.04
N ALA A 152 18.22 54.53 45.00
CA ALA A 152 17.27 55.61 44.74
C ALA A 152 18.01 56.86 44.22
N LEU A 153 17.93 57.12 42.91
CA LEU A 153 18.54 58.27 42.25
C LEU A 153 17.61 59.48 42.45
N ALA A 154 17.58 60.02 43.67
CA ALA A 154 16.59 61.02 44.09
C ALA A 154 16.90 62.48 43.65
N GLU A 155 18.05 62.76 43.05
CA GLU A 155 18.53 64.13 42.78
C GLU A 155 19.08 64.33 41.36
N GLU A 156 18.99 65.56 40.84
CA GLU A 156 19.45 65.97 39.50
C GLU A 156 20.96 65.75 39.32
N GLY A 157 21.37 65.18 38.18
CA GLY A 157 22.78 65.00 37.81
C GLY A 157 23.36 63.61 38.06
N ALA A 158 22.56 62.63 38.50
CA ALA A 158 23.02 61.25 38.62
C ALA A 158 23.43 60.65 37.26
N THR A 159 24.64 60.09 37.17
CA THR A 159 25.14 59.46 35.94
C THR A 159 25.22 57.96 36.09
N ILE A 160 24.73 57.24 35.07
CA ILE A 160 24.84 55.79 34.97
C ILE A 160 25.77 55.47 33.82
N THR A 161 26.80 54.69 34.10
CA THR A 161 27.70 54.14 33.09
C THR A 161 27.50 52.63 33.02
N ALA A 162 27.05 52.14 31.88
CA ALA A 162 26.90 50.72 31.61
C ALA A 162 28.06 50.23 30.73
N ILE A 163 28.78 49.23 31.22
CA ILE A 163 29.83 48.53 30.50
C ILE A 163 29.28 47.17 30.07
N VAL A 164 29.22 46.95 28.76
CA VAL A 164 28.74 45.71 28.16
C VAL A 164 29.92 44.97 27.54
N GLN A 165 30.15 43.73 27.97
CA GLN A 165 31.14 42.84 27.37
C GLN A 165 30.40 41.69 26.67
N ASP A 166 30.45 41.67 25.34
CA ASP A 166 29.75 40.70 24.51
C ASP A 166 30.53 40.40 23.21
N ALA A 167 30.13 39.35 22.48
CA ALA A 167 30.77 38.98 21.22
C ALA A 167 30.21 39.74 19.99
N LYS A 168 29.14 40.51 20.16
CA LYS A 168 28.38 41.15 19.07
C LYS A 168 28.97 42.52 18.73
N THR A 169 28.76 42.95 17.49
CA THR A 169 29.14 44.30 17.03
C THR A 169 27.97 45.28 17.01
N ILE A 170 26.78 44.83 17.40
CA ILE A 170 25.53 45.61 17.32
C ILE A 170 25.31 46.38 18.62
N ARG A 171 24.88 47.65 18.52
CA ARG A 171 24.64 48.53 19.65
C ARG A 171 23.71 47.85 20.68
N PRO A 172 24.11 47.75 21.96
CA PRO A 172 23.33 47.01 22.95
C PRO A 172 22.06 47.78 23.31
N TRP A 173 20.97 47.05 23.52
CA TRP A 173 19.68 47.62 23.92
C TRP A 173 19.56 47.64 25.44
N ILE A 174 19.91 48.79 26.02
CA ILE A 174 19.83 49.03 27.46
C ILE A 174 18.54 49.78 27.76
N MET A 175 17.75 49.22 28.67
CA MET A 175 16.43 49.71 29.03
C MET A 175 16.41 50.12 30.50
N LEU A 176 15.62 51.15 30.80
CA LEU A 176 15.37 51.63 32.16
C LEU A 176 13.87 51.43 32.46
N THR A 177 13.56 50.83 33.60
CA THR A 177 12.17 50.57 34.04
C THR A 177 12.09 50.55 35.55
N ASP A 178 10.88 50.62 36.11
CA ASP A 178 10.65 50.32 37.52
C ASP A 178 10.75 48.80 37.79
N GLU A 179 11.05 48.45 39.04
CA GLU A 179 11.22 47.07 39.46
C GLU A 179 9.94 46.24 39.31
N THR A 180 8.77 46.78 39.67
CA THR A 180 7.52 46.01 39.65
C THR A 180 7.14 45.56 38.25
N ARG A 181 7.32 46.44 37.26
CA ARG A 181 7.14 46.13 35.84
C ARG A 181 8.19 45.15 35.36
N PHE A 182 9.46 45.32 35.71
CA PHE A 182 10.52 44.40 35.31
C PHE A 182 10.28 42.97 35.81
N VAL A 183 9.87 42.82 37.07
CA VAL A 183 9.54 41.52 37.67
C VAL A 183 8.33 40.90 36.99
N ARG A 184 7.25 41.67 36.77
CA ARG A 184 6.06 41.19 36.06
C ARG A 184 6.39 40.72 34.65
N GLU A 185 7.13 41.52 33.88
CA GLU A 185 7.52 41.18 32.52
C GLU A 185 8.46 39.97 32.49
N SER A 186 9.43 39.89 33.42
CA SER A 186 10.31 38.74 33.55
C SER A 186 9.54 37.45 33.89
N ALA A 187 8.55 37.53 34.79
CA ALA A 187 7.70 36.40 35.14
C ALA A 187 6.90 35.88 33.93
N LEU A 188 6.32 36.78 33.14
CA LEU A 188 5.63 36.41 31.89
C LEU A 188 6.57 35.70 30.91
N LEU A 189 7.81 36.18 30.76
CA LEU A 189 8.80 35.54 29.89
C LEU A 189 9.18 34.12 30.37
N TRP A 190 9.36 33.93 31.68
CA TRP A 190 9.62 32.60 32.26
C TRP A 190 8.46 31.64 32.04
N VAL A 191 7.22 32.10 32.23
CA VAL A 191 6.02 31.30 31.95
C VAL A 191 5.97 30.88 30.47
N GLY A 192 6.19 31.83 29.55
CA GLY A 192 6.23 31.54 28.11
C GLY A 192 7.33 30.55 27.72
N ALA A 193 8.55 30.74 28.25
CA ALA A 193 9.66 29.82 28.03
C ALA A 193 9.40 28.43 28.63
N GLY A 194 8.74 28.36 29.79
CA GLY A 194 8.33 27.12 30.46
C GLY A 194 7.27 26.36 29.64
N VAL A 195 6.24 27.03 29.14
CA VAL A 195 5.23 26.42 28.26
C VAL A 195 5.86 25.87 26.99
N TYR A 196 6.71 26.67 26.32
CA TYR A 196 7.42 26.23 25.11
C TYR A 196 8.34 25.02 25.38
N SER A 197 9.10 25.06 26.48
CA SER A 197 9.93 23.95 26.97
C SER A 197 9.11 22.67 27.22
N GLY A 198 7.95 22.80 27.86
CA GLY A 198 7.05 21.67 28.12
C GLY A 198 6.50 21.05 26.83
N VAL A 199 6.15 21.87 25.83
CA VAL A 199 5.73 21.37 24.52
C VAL A 199 6.87 20.62 23.83
N LEU A 200 8.10 21.16 23.81
CA LEU A 200 9.25 20.47 23.23
C LEU A 200 9.51 19.11 23.91
N LEU A 201 9.43 19.05 25.25
CA LEU A 201 9.60 17.79 25.98
C LEU A 201 8.55 16.74 25.59
N MET A 202 7.28 17.15 25.52
CA MET A 202 6.19 16.28 25.06
C MET A 202 6.46 15.76 23.63
N MET A 203 6.94 16.64 22.75
CA MET A 203 7.26 16.27 21.37
C MET A 203 8.43 15.29 21.26
N ILE A 204 9.45 15.43 22.12
CA ILE A 204 10.55 14.47 22.21
C ILE A 204 10.00 13.09 22.59
N VAL A 205 9.16 13.02 23.63
CA VAL A 205 8.55 11.75 24.09
C VAL A 205 7.71 11.11 22.98
N ILE A 206 6.86 11.89 22.31
CA ILE A 206 6.04 11.41 21.20
C ILE A 206 6.92 10.92 20.03
N ALA A 207 7.96 11.67 19.67
CA ALA A 207 8.84 11.33 18.56
C ALA A 207 9.68 10.08 18.85
N LEU A 208 10.22 9.94 20.07
CA LEU A 208 10.94 8.74 20.49
C LEU A 208 10.02 7.52 20.58
N GLY A 209 8.82 7.67 21.15
CA GLY A 209 7.83 6.60 21.21
C GLY A 209 7.42 6.13 19.81
N PHE A 210 7.19 7.06 18.88
CA PHE A 210 6.90 6.74 17.49
C PHE A 210 8.12 6.09 16.80
N GLY A 211 9.33 6.56 17.07
CA GLY A 211 10.57 5.98 16.57
C GLY A 211 10.78 4.53 17.02
N ALA A 212 10.59 4.25 18.32
CA ALA A 212 10.75 2.93 18.91
C ALA A 212 9.66 1.95 18.45
N TYR A 213 8.40 2.40 18.36
CA TYR A 213 7.29 1.54 17.96
C TYR A 213 7.28 1.24 16.45
N VAL A 214 7.66 2.21 15.61
CA VAL A 214 7.51 2.13 14.15
C VAL A 214 8.84 1.85 13.43
N GLY A 215 9.98 2.04 14.08
CA GLY A 215 11.30 1.95 13.45
C GLY A 215 11.59 3.10 12.47
N ASN A 216 10.88 4.23 12.60
CA ASN A 216 10.98 5.33 11.65
C ASN A 216 12.15 6.27 12.00
N ARG A 217 13.18 6.29 11.13
CA ARG A 217 14.37 7.16 11.27
C ARG A 217 14.04 8.65 11.29
N VAL A 218 12.97 9.08 10.61
CA VAL A 218 12.52 10.48 10.61
C VAL A 218 12.10 10.93 12.01
N ALA A 219 11.41 10.06 12.75
CA ALA A 219 10.96 10.38 14.10
C ALA A 219 12.14 10.51 15.08
N VAL A 220 13.16 9.66 14.92
CA VAL A 220 14.40 9.76 15.70
C VAL A 220 15.18 11.04 15.37
N ALA A 221 15.34 11.36 14.09
CA ALA A 221 15.99 12.60 13.66
C ALA A 221 15.23 13.85 14.15
N TYR A 222 13.91 13.78 14.19
CA TYR A 222 13.07 14.84 14.72
C TYR A 222 13.18 14.98 16.25
N ALA A 223 13.27 13.86 16.99
CA ALA A 223 13.55 13.91 18.42
C ALA A 223 14.91 14.58 18.72
N LEU A 224 15.93 14.28 17.91
CA LEU A 224 17.25 14.93 18.02
C LEU A 224 17.16 16.45 17.81
N TYR A 225 16.38 16.90 16.83
CA TYR A 225 16.11 18.32 16.61
C TYR A 225 15.46 18.98 17.84
N CYS A 226 14.40 18.37 18.38
CA CYS A 226 13.72 18.89 19.58
C CYS A 226 14.63 18.90 20.81
N LEU A 227 15.48 17.87 20.99
CA LEU A 227 16.49 17.83 22.05
C LEU A 227 17.51 18.96 21.91
N GLY A 228 17.99 19.22 20.69
CA GLY A 228 18.87 20.36 20.41
C GLY A 228 18.22 21.70 20.75
N LEU A 229 16.95 21.89 20.36
CA LEU A 229 16.17 23.08 20.69
C LEU A 229 15.96 23.25 22.19
N GLN A 230 15.70 22.14 22.89
CA GLN A 230 15.50 22.13 24.33
C GLN A 230 16.79 22.54 25.05
N ALA A 231 17.92 21.95 24.68
CA ALA A 231 19.22 22.32 25.23
C ALA A 231 19.56 23.79 24.93
N TRP A 232 19.28 24.25 23.70
CA TRP A 232 19.48 25.64 23.29
C TRP A 232 18.64 26.61 24.12
N LEU A 233 17.36 26.30 24.35
CA LEU A 233 16.45 27.11 25.15
C LEU A 233 16.91 27.17 26.61
N VAL A 234 17.21 26.01 27.20
CA VAL A 234 17.63 25.89 28.59
C VAL A 234 18.90 26.69 28.86
N GLN A 235 19.83 26.62 27.90
CA GLN A 235 21.08 27.36 27.95
C GLN A 235 20.88 28.86 27.72
N ASN A 236 20.11 29.25 26.69
CA ASN A 236 20.03 30.66 26.32
C ASN A 236 19.21 31.52 27.28
N PHE A 237 18.20 30.97 27.93
CA PHE A 237 17.44 31.74 28.91
C PHE A 237 17.97 31.57 30.34
N GLY A 238 19.05 30.79 30.52
CA GLY A 238 19.62 30.51 31.84
C GLY A 238 18.73 29.64 32.73
N LEU A 239 17.68 29.01 32.15
CA LEU A 239 16.79 28.05 32.83
C LEU A 239 17.60 26.94 33.50
N GLY A 240 18.68 26.48 32.86
CA GLY A 240 19.51 25.40 33.39
C GLY A 240 20.16 25.79 34.72
N ALA A 241 20.92 26.88 34.73
CA ALA A 241 21.58 27.37 35.94
C ALA A 241 20.59 27.85 37.03
N ALA A 242 19.38 28.27 36.64
CA ALA A 242 18.36 28.73 37.58
C ALA A 242 17.54 27.58 38.21
N CYS A 243 17.30 26.49 37.47
CA CYS A 243 16.33 25.45 37.86
C CYS A 243 16.92 24.03 37.97
N LEU A 244 18.13 23.78 37.46
CA LEU A 244 18.75 22.45 37.43
C LEU A 244 20.10 22.48 38.19
N PRO A 245 20.19 21.82 39.37
CA PRO A 245 21.38 21.90 40.23
C PRO A 245 22.64 21.32 39.58
N PHE A 246 22.49 20.38 38.65
CA PHE A 246 23.58 19.70 37.95
C PHE A 246 23.91 20.32 36.58
N TRP A 247 23.29 21.46 36.22
CA TRP A 247 23.56 22.10 34.94
C TRP A 247 24.97 22.68 34.91
N PRO A 248 25.74 22.53 33.81
CA PRO A 248 27.12 23.01 33.78
C PRO A 248 27.19 24.51 34.02
N GLY A 249 28.15 24.91 34.86
CA GLY A 249 28.35 26.31 35.24
C GLY A 249 28.78 27.22 34.08
N PRO A 250 28.87 28.54 34.33
CA PRO A 250 29.19 29.56 33.33
C PRO A 250 30.43 29.27 32.47
N GLN A 251 31.45 28.58 32.98
CA GLN A 251 32.66 28.26 32.21
C GLN A 251 32.40 27.36 30.98
N HIS A 252 31.34 26.55 30.98
CA HIS A 252 30.99 25.66 29.86
C HIS A 252 30.00 26.30 28.88
N PHE A 253 29.67 27.58 29.09
CA PHE A 253 28.56 28.21 28.40
C PHE A 253 28.71 28.22 26.88
N ALA A 254 29.89 28.61 26.40
CA ALA A 254 30.21 28.69 24.98
C ALA A 254 30.14 27.32 24.30
N LEU A 255 30.63 26.27 24.97
CA LEU A 255 30.57 24.90 24.48
C LEU A 255 29.14 24.38 24.38
N LEU A 256 28.33 24.57 25.43
CA LEU A 256 26.92 24.16 25.44
C LEU A 256 26.10 24.87 24.37
N GLN A 257 26.34 26.16 24.15
CA GLN A 257 25.70 26.91 23.06
C GLN A 257 26.11 26.34 21.69
N ALA A 258 27.39 26.08 21.48
CA ALA A 258 27.90 25.54 20.22
C ALA A 258 27.33 24.14 19.92
N VAL A 259 27.32 23.25 20.92
CA VAL A 259 26.78 21.88 20.81
C VAL A 259 25.27 21.90 20.57
N SER A 260 24.51 22.72 21.32
CA SER A 260 23.06 22.78 21.15
C SER A 260 22.63 23.30 19.78
N VAL A 261 23.26 24.38 19.29
CA VAL A 261 22.97 24.91 17.94
C VAL A 261 23.37 23.93 16.85
N ALA A 262 24.56 23.30 16.96
CA ALA A 262 24.97 22.26 16.03
C ALA A 262 23.98 21.08 16.03
N GLY A 263 23.50 20.67 17.21
CA GLY A 263 22.47 19.63 17.36
C GLY A 263 21.15 19.98 16.67
N VAL A 264 20.69 21.24 16.77
CA VAL A 264 19.49 21.71 16.04
C VAL A 264 19.69 21.59 14.53
N VAL A 265 20.83 22.05 14.00
CA VAL A 265 21.15 22.01 12.56
C VAL A 265 21.26 20.58 12.05
N ILE A 266 21.93 19.69 12.80
CA ILE A 266 22.04 18.28 12.46
C ILE A 266 20.67 17.61 12.49
N GLY A 267 19.89 17.83 13.55
CA GLY A 267 18.55 17.25 13.70
C GLY A 267 17.60 17.65 12.57
N ILE A 268 17.51 18.95 12.25
CA ILE A 268 16.63 19.42 11.18
C ILE A 268 17.12 18.95 9.80
N GLY A 269 18.43 18.90 9.59
CA GLY A 269 19.05 18.40 8.36
C GLY A 269 18.78 16.91 8.13
N LEU A 270 19.03 16.08 9.14
CA LEU A 270 18.75 14.64 9.08
C LEU A 270 17.26 14.36 8.88
N ALA A 271 16.40 15.07 9.60
CA ALA A 271 14.95 14.91 9.45
C ALA A 271 14.48 15.29 8.03
N THR A 272 15.06 16.35 7.45
CA THR A 272 14.78 16.76 6.06
C THR A 272 15.24 15.71 5.06
N ILE A 273 16.47 15.20 5.20
CA ILE A 273 17.03 14.17 4.32
C ILE A 273 16.20 12.88 4.37
N GLU A 274 15.87 12.41 5.57
CA GLU A 274 15.14 11.15 5.75
C GLU A 274 13.67 11.29 5.36
N PHE A 275 13.02 12.43 5.65
CA PHE A 275 11.62 12.66 5.27
C PHE A 275 11.45 12.80 3.76
N LEU A 276 12.27 13.62 3.10
CA LEU A 276 12.23 13.79 1.64
C LEU A 276 12.87 12.61 0.89
N GLN A 277 13.41 11.63 1.61
CA GLN A 277 14.11 10.46 1.05
C GLN A 277 15.17 10.84 0.01
N LEU A 278 15.93 11.90 0.28
CA LEU A 278 16.97 12.36 -0.64
C LEU A 278 18.01 11.24 -0.84
N ARG A 279 18.37 10.97 -2.10
CA ARG A 279 19.36 9.97 -2.50
C ARG A 279 20.44 10.57 -3.39
N GLY A 280 21.57 9.87 -3.52
CA GLY A 280 22.66 10.24 -4.42
C GLY A 280 23.23 11.63 -4.15
N ARG A 281 23.44 12.40 -5.22
CA ARG A 281 24.04 13.75 -5.16
C ARG A 281 23.26 14.70 -4.26
N ALA A 282 21.93 14.69 -4.29
CA ALA A 282 21.11 15.58 -3.47
C ALA A 282 21.31 15.34 -1.96
N ARG A 283 21.41 14.08 -1.53
CA ARG A 283 21.72 13.72 -0.13
C ARG A 283 23.10 14.22 0.28
N ALA A 284 24.10 14.02 -0.57
CA ALA A 284 25.47 14.44 -0.30
C ALA A 284 25.58 15.97 -0.21
N THR A 285 24.91 16.70 -1.09
CA THR A 285 24.91 18.18 -1.07
C THR A 285 24.26 18.70 0.21
N VAL A 286 23.02 18.31 0.50
CA VAL A 286 22.31 18.79 1.70
C VAL A 286 23.03 18.36 2.97
N GLY A 287 23.48 17.11 3.06
CA GLY A 287 24.25 16.60 4.19
C GLY A 287 25.58 17.36 4.38
N GLY A 288 26.28 17.69 3.29
CA GLY A 288 27.52 18.46 3.32
C GLY A 288 27.31 19.88 3.85
N PHE A 289 26.26 20.58 3.39
CA PHE A 289 25.92 21.91 3.93
C PHE A 289 25.53 21.85 5.41
N VAL A 290 24.73 20.85 5.82
CA VAL A 290 24.35 20.64 7.23
C VAL A 290 25.58 20.42 8.10
N LEU A 291 26.52 19.57 7.64
CA LEU A 291 27.76 19.30 8.36
C LEU A 291 28.65 20.55 8.44
N LEU A 292 28.82 21.27 7.33
CA LEU A 292 29.62 22.50 7.28
C LEU A 292 29.05 23.58 8.22
N SER A 293 27.73 23.76 8.22
CA SER A 293 27.05 24.65 9.18
C SER A 293 27.26 24.21 10.62
N ALA A 294 27.10 22.92 10.92
CA ALA A 294 27.27 22.38 12.27
C ALA A 294 28.71 22.55 12.77
N LEU A 295 29.72 22.30 11.93
CA LEU A 295 31.13 22.55 12.25
C LEU A 295 31.41 24.04 12.48
N GLY A 296 30.83 24.92 11.67
CA GLY A 296 30.89 26.37 11.88
C GLY A 296 30.36 26.77 13.25
N PHE A 297 29.16 26.30 13.62
CA PHE A 297 28.59 26.56 14.96
C PHE A 297 29.40 25.91 16.08
N PHE A 298 29.95 24.71 15.88
CA PHE A 298 30.79 24.06 16.89
C PHE A 298 32.07 24.86 17.16
N SER A 299 32.71 25.37 16.10
CA SER A 299 33.91 26.22 16.22
C SER A 299 33.65 27.54 16.96
N SER A 300 32.39 27.97 17.08
CA SER A 300 32.01 29.18 17.83
C SER A 300 32.32 29.10 19.33
N ALA A 301 32.51 27.90 19.88
CA ALA A 301 32.95 27.72 21.26
C ALA A 301 34.35 28.29 21.51
N TRP A 302 35.21 28.30 20.49
CA TRP A 302 36.58 28.82 20.60
C TRP A 302 36.78 30.12 19.82
N HIS A 303 36.09 30.32 18.70
CA HIS A 303 36.35 31.42 17.77
C HIS A 303 35.06 32.16 17.39
N ALA A 304 34.97 33.46 17.68
CA ALA A 304 33.78 34.26 17.37
C ALA A 304 33.43 34.31 15.86
N ALA A 305 34.42 34.09 14.98
CA ALA A 305 34.21 33.97 13.53
C ALA A 305 33.40 32.72 13.15
N GLY A 306 33.50 31.64 13.94
CA GLY A 306 32.80 30.38 13.70
C GLY A 306 31.29 30.53 13.64
N TYR A 307 30.71 31.31 14.56
CA TYR A 307 29.27 31.58 14.58
C TYR A 307 28.80 32.28 13.30
N ARG A 308 29.58 33.25 12.79
CA ARG A 308 29.25 33.99 11.56
C ARG A 308 29.33 33.10 10.33
N ALA A 309 30.38 32.27 10.24
CA ALA A 309 30.54 31.32 9.16
C ALA A 309 29.41 30.27 9.16
N GLY A 310 29.11 29.67 10.31
CA GLY A 310 28.02 28.71 10.47
C GLY A 310 26.65 29.31 10.09
N ALA A 311 26.36 30.52 10.54
CA ALA A 311 25.13 31.24 10.22
C ALA A 311 25.02 31.60 8.72
N ALA A 312 26.12 32.03 8.08
CA ALA A 312 26.13 32.34 6.66
C ALA A 312 25.87 31.09 5.79
N VAL A 313 26.51 29.96 6.12
CA VAL A 313 26.28 28.68 5.44
C VAL A 313 24.85 28.20 5.65
N LEU A 314 24.32 28.31 6.88
CA LEU A 314 22.94 27.93 7.19
C LEU A 314 21.93 28.80 6.43
N PHE A 315 22.19 30.10 6.33
CA PHE A 315 21.34 31.02 5.58
C PHE A 315 21.36 30.71 4.07
N ALA A 316 22.53 30.45 3.49
CA ALA A 316 22.65 30.04 2.09
C ALA A 316 21.90 28.72 1.83
N LEU A 317 22.06 27.73 2.72
CA LEU A 317 21.31 26.48 2.68
C LEU A 317 19.80 26.73 2.81
N ALA A 318 19.39 27.64 3.68
CA ALA A 318 17.98 27.97 3.90
C ALA A 318 17.34 28.57 2.65
N VAL A 319 17.99 29.56 2.03
CA VAL A 319 17.54 30.17 0.79
C VAL A 319 17.50 29.13 -0.34
N ALA A 320 18.55 28.34 -0.51
CA ALA A 320 18.59 27.30 -1.52
C ALA A 320 17.47 26.25 -1.32
N THR A 321 17.27 25.80 -0.08
CA THR A 321 16.23 24.83 0.28
C THR A 321 14.84 25.42 0.07
N PHE A 322 14.61 26.67 0.42
CA PHE A 322 13.32 27.35 0.21
C PHE A 322 13.00 27.53 -1.28
N VAL A 323 13.99 27.94 -2.09
CA VAL A 323 13.83 28.07 -3.56
C VAL A 323 13.54 26.72 -4.21
N GLN A 324 14.27 25.66 -3.81
CA GLN A 324 14.06 24.31 -4.35
C GLN A 324 12.71 23.72 -3.90
N LEU A 325 12.31 23.96 -2.66
CA LEU A 325 11.03 23.48 -2.12
C LEU A 325 9.84 24.29 -2.62
N GLY A 326 10.02 25.53 -3.07
CA GLY A 326 8.95 26.35 -3.64
C GLY A 326 8.22 25.65 -4.77
N ARG A 327 8.91 24.90 -5.64
CA ARG A 327 8.29 24.08 -6.69
C ARG A 327 7.54 22.87 -6.12
N VAL A 328 8.09 22.24 -5.08
CA VAL A 328 7.57 21.03 -4.43
C VAL A 328 6.31 21.31 -3.58
N VAL A 329 6.20 22.51 -3.00
CA VAL A 329 5.04 22.95 -2.21
C VAL A 329 3.76 22.96 -3.06
N PHE A 330 3.86 23.27 -4.36
CA PHE A 330 2.69 23.30 -5.23
C PHE A 330 2.36 21.94 -5.87
N SER A 331 3.34 21.05 -6.03
CA SER A 331 3.17 19.77 -6.71
C SER A 331 3.12 18.54 -5.78
N GLY A 332 3.45 18.68 -4.49
CA GLY A 332 3.59 17.57 -3.56
C GLY A 332 2.29 17.13 -2.86
N ASP A 333 2.27 15.87 -2.39
CA ASP A 333 1.22 15.34 -1.54
C ASP A 333 1.06 16.15 -0.24
N ALA A 334 -0.11 16.07 0.40
CA ALA A 334 -0.44 16.85 1.59
C ALA A 334 0.60 16.73 2.72
N ALA A 335 1.23 15.55 2.86
CA ALA A 335 2.31 15.34 3.83
C ALA A 335 3.57 16.17 3.50
N ILE A 336 3.97 16.22 2.23
CA ILE A 336 5.13 17.00 1.78
C ILE A 336 4.87 18.48 1.98
N ARG A 337 3.67 18.97 1.60
CA ARG A 337 3.27 20.37 1.76
C ARG A 337 3.33 20.85 3.21
N LEU A 338 2.79 20.07 4.15
CA LEU A 338 2.87 20.39 5.57
C LEU A 338 4.31 20.39 6.07
N PHE A 339 5.12 19.41 5.66
CA PHE A 339 6.53 19.36 6.04
C PHE A 339 7.30 20.60 5.59
N THR A 340 7.12 21.01 4.33
CA THR A 340 7.78 22.19 3.75
C THR A 340 7.30 23.50 4.37
N LEU A 341 5.99 23.63 4.63
CA LEU A 341 5.42 24.81 5.28
C LEU A 341 6.00 24.98 6.69
N GLY A 342 6.12 23.87 7.42
CA GLY A 342 6.76 23.85 8.73
C GLY A 342 8.22 24.31 8.68
N LEU A 343 9.01 23.76 7.76
CA LEU A 343 10.41 24.16 7.59
C LEU A 343 10.54 25.66 7.25
N GLY A 344 9.66 26.16 6.38
CA GLY A 344 9.60 27.58 6.03
C GLY A 344 9.31 28.48 7.22
N ALA A 345 8.38 28.10 8.11
CA ALA A 345 8.05 28.88 9.30
C ALA A 345 9.26 29.06 10.24
N THR A 346 10.04 28.01 10.49
CA THR A 346 11.25 28.09 11.31
C THR A 346 12.35 28.90 10.63
N MET A 347 12.47 28.83 9.30
CA MET A 347 13.42 29.65 8.55
C MET A 347 13.06 31.13 8.61
N VAL A 348 11.79 31.49 8.43
CA VAL A 348 11.30 32.87 8.57
C VAL A 348 11.49 33.35 10.01
N GLY A 349 11.14 32.52 11.00
CA GLY A 349 11.32 32.84 12.41
C GLY A 349 12.79 33.06 12.80
N GLY A 350 13.67 32.17 12.34
CA GLY A 350 15.12 32.27 12.56
C GLY A 350 15.73 33.46 11.81
N GLY A 351 15.28 33.73 10.58
CA GLY A 351 15.68 34.91 9.81
C GLY A 351 15.27 36.22 10.48
N ALA A 352 14.04 36.31 10.98
CA ALA A 352 13.55 37.46 11.73
C ALA A 352 14.36 37.68 13.02
N GLN A 353 14.68 36.62 13.76
CA GLN A 353 15.52 36.70 14.95
C GLN A 353 16.97 37.09 14.62
N ALA A 354 17.53 36.58 13.52
CA ALA A 354 18.86 36.98 13.06
C ALA A 354 18.89 38.46 12.63
N PHE A 355 17.84 38.92 11.94
CA PHE A 355 17.70 40.31 11.54
C PHE A 355 17.54 41.25 12.74
N SER A 356 16.80 40.85 13.78
CA SER A 356 16.69 41.64 15.01
C SER A 356 18.02 41.77 15.74
N VAL A 357 18.92 40.80 15.58
CA VAL A 357 20.28 40.88 16.12
C VAL A 357 21.16 41.77 15.26
N ILE A 358 21.01 41.80 13.93
CA ILE A 358 21.89 42.53 12.99
C ILE A 358 21.44 43.98 12.75
N GLY A 359 20.16 44.29 12.91
CA GLY A 359 19.54 45.56 12.58
C GLY A 359 20.11 46.77 13.35
N THR A 360 20.50 47.80 12.61
CA THR A 360 20.98 49.09 13.11
C THR A 360 19.80 49.97 13.54
N GLY A 361 19.41 49.90 14.82
CA GLY A 361 18.55 50.93 15.43
C GLY A 361 17.05 50.90 15.11
N VAL A 362 16.54 49.85 14.47
CA VAL A 362 15.08 49.61 14.36
C VAL A 362 14.59 49.04 15.70
N GLU A 363 13.63 49.69 16.35
CA GLU A 363 12.95 49.14 17.54
C GLU A 363 12.17 47.88 17.14
N VAL A 364 12.81 46.72 17.26
CA VAL A 364 12.12 45.47 16.94
C VAL A 364 11.27 45.07 18.14
N ASN A 365 9.95 44.99 17.92
CA ASN A 365 8.97 44.60 18.93
C ASN A 365 9.31 43.22 19.53
N ARG A 366 8.93 42.98 20.80
CA ARG A 366 9.17 41.72 21.55
C ARG A 366 8.79 40.46 20.76
N LEU A 367 7.82 40.56 19.86
CA LEU A 367 7.41 39.49 18.94
C LEU A 367 8.56 38.91 18.10
N ALA A 368 9.55 39.70 17.69
CA ALA A 368 10.67 39.18 16.91
C ALA A 368 11.63 38.31 17.73
N ALA A 369 11.76 38.57 19.04
CA ALA A 369 12.53 37.71 19.93
C ALA A 369 11.89 36.31 20.07
N PHE A 370 10.59 36.21 19.81
CA PHE A 370 9.81 34.97 19.84
C PHE A 370 9.53 34.38 18.45
N ALA A 371 9.96 35.02 17.37
CA ALA A 371 9.68 34.57 16.01
C ALA A 371 10.22 33.16 15.74
N PHE A 372 11.43 32.85 16.22
CA PHE A 372 12.02 31.51 16.07
C PHE A 372 11.29 30.44 16.90
N PRO A 373 11.04 30.61 18.22
CA PRO A 373 10.22 29.68 18.99
C PRO A 373 8.81 29.44 18.42
N LEU A 374 8.16 30.49 17.89
CA LEU A 374 6.85 30.35 17.26
C LEU A 374 6.94 29.56 15.94
N GLY A 375 7.96 29.85 15.13
CA GLY A 375 8.24 29.12 13.89
C GLY A 375 8.52 27.64 14.15
N SER A 376 9.33 27.31 15.16
CA SER A 376 9.65 25.93 15.52
C SER A 376 8.45 25.16 16.07
N LEU A 377 7.57 25.79 16.87
CA LEU A 377 6.29 25.19 17.29
C LEU A 377 5.38 24.88 16.11
N PHE A 378 5.28 25.81 15.17
CA PHE A 378 4.48 25.62 13.97
C PHE A 378 5.05 24.50 13.09
N GLN A 379 6.38 24.47 12.91
CA GLN A 379 7.08 23.39 12.23
C GLN A 379 6.77 22.04 12.87
N ALA A 380 6.89 22.00 14.19
CA ALA A 380 6.62 20.84 15.01
C ALA A 380 5.24 20.22 14.73
N ALA A 381 4.19 21.05 14.80
CA ALA A 381 2.82 20.62 14.56
C ALA A 381 2.64 20.12 13.12
N CYS A 382 3.20 20.83 12.14
CA CYS A 382 3.11 20.45 10.73
C CYS A 382 3.82 19.14 10.41
N TRP A 383 5.00 18.92 10.99
CA TRP A 383 5.78 17.70 10.77
C TRP A 383 5.12 16.48 11.41
N LEU A 384 4.54 16.62 12.60
CA LEU A 384 3.74 15.55 13.21
C LEU A 384 2.53 15.20 12.34
N ALA A 385 1.81 16.21 11.83
CA ALA A 385 0.69 15.98 10.91
C ALA A 385 1.13 15.30 9.60
N ALA A 386 2.25 15.73 9.03
CA ALA A 386 2.84 15.14 7.82
C ALA A 386 3.19 13.65 8.02
N LEU A 387 3.81 13.31 9.15
CA LEU A 387 4.12 11.91 9.51
C LEU A 387 2.86 11.05 9.63
N ILE A 388 1.81 11.58 10.28
CA ILE A 388 0.53 10.87 10.44
C ILE A 388 -0.13 10.60 9.08
N ILE A 389 -0.19 11.61 8.21
CA ILE A 389 -0.81 11.50 6.88
C ILE A 389 -0.06 10.46 6.04
N ARG A 390 1.27 10.58 5.97
CA ARG A 390 2.10 9.63 5.22
C ARG A 390 1.90 8.20 5.70
N ARG A 391 1.90 7.98 7.02
CA ARG A 391 1.72 6.64 7.59
C ARG A 391 0.34 6.06 7.31
N ARG A 392 -0.70 6.89 7.32
CA ARG A 392 -2.06 6.45 6.93
C ARG A 392 -2.09 6.02 5.47
N GLY A 393 -1.42 6.76 4.58
CA GLY A 393 -1.26 6.40 3.17
C GLY A 393 -0.62 5.02 3.01
N GLU A 394 0.54 4.79 3.64
CA GLU A 394 1.26 3.50 3.60
C GLU A 394 0.40 2.35 4.14
N LEU A 395 -0.29 2.54 5.27
CA LEU A 395 -1.12 1.49 5.87
C LEU A 395 -2.33 1.14 4.99
N ASN A 396 -2.94 2.13 4.36
CA ASN A 396 -4.06 1.90 3.45
C ASN A 396 -3.62 1.16 2.19
N ALA A 397 -2.45 1.51 1.63
CA ALA A 397 -1.86 0.80 0.50
C ALA A 397 -1.59 -0.68 0.84
N LEU A 398 -0.95 -0.96 1.98
CA LEU A 398 -0.70 -2.33 2.45
C LEU A 398 -1.98 -3.13 2.67
N ARG A 399 -3.05 -2.50 3.16
CA ARG A 399 -4.36 -3.16 3.34
C ARG A 399 -5.00 -3.48 2.00
N ALA A 400 -4.91 -2.58 1.04
CA ALA A 400 -5.42 -2.81 -0.32
C ALA A 400 -4.68 -3.97 -0.99
N GLU A 401 -3.34 -3.98 -0.91
CA GLU A 401 -2.51 -5.06 -1.44
C GLU A 401 -2.85 -6.43 -0.81
N LYS A 402 -2.94 -6.50 0.53
CA LYS A 402 -3.35 -7.74 1.22
C LYS A 402 -4.76 -8.19 0.86
N ALA A 403 -5.69 -7.26 0.68
CA ALA A 403 -7.05 -7.59 0.26
C ALA A 403 -7.07 -8.19 -1.16
N GLN A 404 -6.30 -7.60 -2.08
CA GLN A 404 -6.16 -8.10 -3.44
C GLN A 404 -5.49 -9.47 -3.50
N ALA A 405 -4.43 -9.69 -2.71
CA ALA A 405 -3.76 -10.98 -2.62
C ALA A 405 -4.68 -12.08 -2.06
N ARG A 406 -5.49 -11.78 -1.04
CA ARG A 406 -6.48 -12.73 -0.50
C ARG A 406 -7.55 -13.10 -1.52
N LEU A 407 -8.07 -12.11 -2.25
CA LEU A 407 -9.05 -12.37 -3.30
C LEU A 407 -8.45 -13.28 -4.37
N ALA A 408 -7.25 -12.96 -4.88
CA ALA A 408 -6.58 -13.78 -5.89
C ALA A 408 -6.36 -15.23 -5.43
N GLU A 409 -5.98 -15.44 -4.17
CA GLU A 409 -5.81 -16.78 -3.60
C GLU A 409 -7.13 -17.55 -3.52
N THR A 410 -8.23 -16.90 -3.14
CA THR A 410 -9.57 -17.51 -3.16
C THR A 410 -9.97 -17.94 -4.58
N VAL A 411 -9.73 -17.09 -5.59
CA VAL A 411 -10.00 -17.43 -7.00
C VAL A 411 -9.20 -18.64 -7.44
N ARG A 412 -7.90 -18.67 -7.10
CA ARG A 412 -7.00 -19.77 -7.45
C ARG A 412 -7.45 -21.10 -6.85
N GLN A 413 -7.85 -21.10 -5.57
CA GLN A 413 -8.34 -22.30 -4.89
C GLN A 413 -9.63 -22.83 -5.52
N VAL A 414 -10.60 -21.95 -5.81
CA VAL A 414 -11.84 -22.34 -6.49
C VAL A 414 -11.55 -22.85 -7.90
N GLY A 415 -10.69 -22.16 -8.66
CA GLY A 415 -10.27 -22.61 -9.99
C GLY A 415 -9.61 -24.00 -9.98
N ALA A 416 -8.79 -24.30 -8.97
CA ALA A 416 -8.16 -25.61 -8.80
C ALA A 416 -9.19 -26.71 -8.48
N ASP A 417 -10.15 -26.45 -7.60
CA ASP A 417 -11.21 -27.41 -7.28
C ASP A 417 -12.11 -27.68 -8.50
N LEU A 418 -12.53 -26.62 -9.22
CA LEU A 418 -13.34 -26.76 -10.43
C LEU A 418 -12.61 -27.54 -11.54
N SER A 419 -11.28 -27.36 -11.65
CA SER A 419 -10.47 -28.06 -12.66
C SER A 419 -10.10 -29.50 -12.27
N SER A 420 -10.49 -29.97 -11.07
CA SER A 420 -10.18 -31.33 -10.61
C SER A 420 -11.11 -32.41 -11.19
N THR A 421 -12.21 -32.00 -11.82
CA THR A 421 -13.10 -32.89 -12.58
C THR A 421 -13.10 -32.48 -14.06
N LEU A 422 -13.23 -33.48 -14.93
CA LEU A 422 -13.28 -33.32 -16.39
C LEU A 422 -14.68 -33.57 -16.96
N GLU A 423 -15.68 -33.74 -16.09
CA GLU A 423 -17.08 -33.94 -16.47
C GLU A 423 -17.84 -32.62 -16.32
N LEU A 424 -18.35 -32.08 -17.43
CA LEU A 424 -18.98 -30.76 -17.48
C LEU A 424 -20.13 -30.58 -16.45
N PRO A 425 -21.05 -31.53 -16.25
CA PRO A 425 -22.10 -31.39 -15.23
C PRO A 425 -21.55 -31.26 -13.80
N GLU A 426 -20.46 -31.96 -13.49
CA GLU A 426 -19.83 -31.94 -12.17
C GLU A 426 -19.11 -30.60 -11.92
N VAL A 427 -18.41 -30.07 -12.93
CA VAL A 427 -17.81 -28.72 -12.86
C VAL A 427 -18.89 -27.68 -12.52
N MET A 428 -20.05 -27.76 -13.18
CA MET A 428 -21.13 -26.79 -12.99
C MET A 428 -21.85 -26.93 -11.65
N ASP A 429 -22.04 -28.15 -11.14
CA ASP A 429 -22.59 -28.29 -9.78
C ASP A 429 -21.61 -27.78 -8.70
N ARG A 430 -20.29 -28.04 -8.85
CA ARG A 430 -19.28 -27.49 -7.94
C ARG A 430 -19.26 -25.95 -7.99
N LEU A 431 -19.41 -25.35 -9.18
CA LEU A 431 -19.57 -23.90 -9.30
C LEU A 431 -20.75 -23.40 -8.46
N LEU A 432 -21.93 -24.02 -8.59
CA LEU A 432 -23.10 -23.64 -7.78
C LEU A 432 -22.84 -23.82 -6.28
N GLY A 433 -22.08 -24.85 -5.89
CA GLY A 433 -21.62 -25.07 -4.52
C GLY A 433 -20.73 -23.94 -3.98
N HIS A 434 -19.77 -23.46 -4.77
CA HIS A 434 -18.93 -22.33 -4.38
C HIS A 434 -19.72 -21.03 -4.33
N VAL A 435 -20.56 -20.75 -5.33
CA VAL A 435 -21.41 -19.54 -5.34
C VAL A 435 -22.31 -19.50 -4.11
N ALA A 436 -22.92 -20.63 -3.71
CA ALA A 436 -23.81 -20.72 -2.56
C ALA A 436 -23.15 -20.37 -1.22
N ARG A 437 -21.82 -20.51 -1.11
CA ARG A 437 -21.06 -20.16 0.11
C ARG A 437 -20.89 -18.65 0.30
N PHE A 438 -20.87 -17.89 -0.79
CA PHE A 438 -20.57 -16.45 -0.78
C PHE A 438 -21.78 -15.59 -1.12
N VAL A 439 -22.71 -16.11 -1.91
CA VAL A 439 -23.90 -15.40 -2.38
C VAL A 439 -25.11 -16.26 -2.07
N ARG A 440 -26.03 -15.73 -1.25
CA ARG A 440 -27.33 -16.37 -1.02
C ARG A 440 -28.18 -16.28 -2.28
N PHE A 441 -28.86 -17.36 -2.64
CA PHE A 441 -29.86 -17.46 -3.70
C PHE A 441 -30.88 -18.52 -3.32
N ASP A 442 -32.10 -18.42 -3.86
CA ASP A 442 -33.13 -19.44 -3.66
C ASP A 442 -33.04 -20.51 -4.75
N ARG A 443 -32.80 -20.07 -5.99
CA ARG A 443 -32.62 -20.95 -7.15
C ARG A 443 -31.42 -20.52 -7.97
N ALA A 444 -30.76 -21.51 -8.56
CA ALA A 444 -29.61 -21.33 -9.43
C ALA A 444 -29.59 -22.38 -10.53
N VAL A 445 -29.31 -21.96 -11.76
CA VAL A 445 -29.23 -22.85 -12.92
C VAL A 445 -28.06 -22.45 -13.81
N VAL A 446 -27.40 -23.46 -14.37
CA VAL A 446 -26.39 -23.32 -15.40
C VAL A 446 -26.90 -23.94 -16.69
N PHE A 447 -26.95 -23.12 -17.73
CA PHE A 447 -27.22 -23.55 -19.10
C PHE A 447 -25.91 -23.71 -19.86
N ALA A 448 -25.70 -24.83 -20.53
CA ALA A 448 -24.68 -24.98 -21.56
C ALA A 448 -25.27 -24.58 -22.92
N LEU A 449 -24.46 -23.90 -23.73
CA LEU A 449 -24.80 -23.57 -25.11
C LEU A 449 -24.32 -24.71 -26.03
N GLU A 450 -25.25 -25.30 -26.75
CA GLU A 450 -25.04 -26.39 -27.71
C GLU A 450 -25.48 -25.95 -29.11
N ARG A 451 -25.16 -26.73 -30.15
CA ARG A 451 -25.56 -26.42 -31.54
C ARG A 451 -27.08 -26.36 -31.71
N GLU A 452 -27.83 -27.16 -30.95
CA GLU A 452 -29.29 -27.28 -31.03
C GLU A 452 -30.03 -26.33 -30.06
N GLY A 453 -29.30 -25.48 -29.31
CA GLY A 453 -29.88 -24.51 -28.37
C GLY A 453 -29.21 -24.53 -26.99
N ILE A 454 -30.00 -24.50 -25.93
CA ILE A 454 -29.51 -24.55 -24.54
C ILE A 454 -29.92 -25.83 -23.83
N ARG A 455 -29.04 -26.34 -22.98
CA ARG A 455 -29.29 -27.49 -22.11
C ARG A 455 -28.97 -27.14 -20.67
N VAL A 456 -29.81 -27.57 -19.74
CA VAL A 456 -29.50 -27.48 -18.32
C VAL A 456 -28.41 -28.51 -17.97
N VAL A 457 -27.29 -28.04 -17.42
CA VAL A 457 -26.16 -28.89 -17.01
C VAL A 457 -25.97 -28.98 -15.50
N ALA A 458 -26.47 -27.99 -14.75
CA ALA A 458 -26.56 -28.04 -13.31
C ALA A 458 -27.68 -27.12 -12.82
N SER A 459 -28.35 -27.48 -11.72
CA SER A 459 -29.39 -26.67 -11.11
C SER A 459 -29.50 -26.94 -9.62
N ARG A 460 -29.92 -25.93 -8.85
CA ARG A 460 -30.22 -26.02 -7.42
C ARG A 460 -31.48 -25.21 -7.09
N GLY A 461 -32.31 -25.75 -6.20
CA GLY A 461 -33.53 -25.07 -5.72
C GLY A 461 -34.75 -25.19 -6.63
N PHE A 462 -34.66 -25.87 -7.78
CA PHE A 462 -35.78 -26.10 -8.69
C PHE A 462 -36.52 -27.40 -8.37
N GLY A 463 -37.85 -27.38 -8.46
CA GLY A 463 -38.70 -28.57 -8.34
C GLY A 463 -38.70 -29.45 -9.60
N ALA A 464 -39.25 -30.67 -9.48
CA ALA A 464 -39.45 -31.56 -10.62
C ALA A 464 -40.42 -30.92 -11.62
N ASN A 465 -40.00 -30.82 -12.89
CA ASN A 465 -40.72 -30.19 -14.02
C ASN A 465 -40.63 -28.65 -14.14
N GLU A 466 -39.85 -27.95 -13.30
CA GLU A 466 -39.61 -26.50 -13.51
C GLU A 466 -38.56 -26.20 -14.60
N LEU A 467 -37.75 -27.19 -14.96
CA LEU A 467 -36.69 -27.07 -15.95
C LEU A 467 -36.97 -27.96 -17.17
N PRO A 468 -36.58 -27.53 -18.38
CA PRO A 468 -36.78 -28.31 -19.58
C PRO A 468 -35.98 -29.63 -19.51
N PRO A 469 -36.57 -30.79 -19.89
CA PRO A 469 -35.93 -32.09 -19.77
C PRO A 469 -34.86 -32.37 -20.85
N GLY A 470 -34.73 -31.49 -21.84
CA GLY A 470 -33.80 -31.66 -22.97
C GLY A 470 -33.38 -30.32 -23.59
N PRO A 471 -32.56 -30.35 -24.66
CA PRO A 471 -32.12 -29.14 -25.35
C PRO A 471 -33.33 -28.39 -25.91
N VAL A 472 -33.35 -27.07 -25.72
CA VAL A 472 -34.41 -26.19 -26.20
C VAL A 472 -33.81 -25.05 -27.03
N PRO A 473 -34.47 -24.60 -28.12
CA PRO A 473 -33.98 -23.50 -28.94
C PRO A 473 -33.73 -22.24 -28.10
N LEU A 474 -32.56 -21.62 -28.29
CA LEU A 474 -32.14 -20.44 -27.52
C LEU A 474 -33.09 -19.24 -27.75
N GLU A 475 -33.66 -19.15 -28.95
CA GLU A 475 -34.58 -18.11 -29.41
C GLU A 475 -35.88 -18.07 -28.58
N ALA A 476 -36.25 -19.20 -27.96
CA ALA A 476 -37.40 -19.28 -27.06
C ALA A 476 -37.21 -18.41 -25.80
N TYR A 477 -35.97 -18.06 -25.44
CA TYR A 477 -35.63 -17.29 -24.24
C TYR A 477 -34.90 -15.99 -24.59
N ARG A 478 -35.66 -14.90 -24.75
CA ARG A 478 -35.15 -13.57 -25.16
C ARG A 478 -33.97 -13.06 -24.31
N VAL A 479 -34.02 -13.28 -22.99
CA VAL A 479 -32.96 -12.85 -22.05
C VAL A 479 -31.69 -13.67 -22.25
N LEU A 480 -31.82 -15.00 -22.30
CA LEU A 480 -30.69 -15.91 -22.50
C LEU A 480 -30.05 -15.67 -23.87
N SER A 481 -30.85 -15.47 -24.92
CA SER A 481 -30.39 -15.09 -26.25
C SER A 481 -29.52 -13.83 -26.24
N ARG A 482 -29.93 -12.79 -25.49
CA ARG A 482 -29.16 -11.55 -25.38
C ARG A 482 -27.81 -11.77 -24.70
N ILE A 483 -27.80 -12.52 -23.60
CA ILE A 483 -26.57 -12.82 -22.86
C ILE A 483 -25.61 -13.65 -23.73
N ALA A 484 -26.11 -14.66 -24.44
CA ALA A 484 -25.29 -15.48 -25.34
C ALA A 484 -24.70 -14.67 -26.51
N GLY A 485 -25.49 -13.81 -27.16
CA GLY A 485 -25.05 -13.07 -28.34
C GLY A 485 -24.17 -11.85 -28.07
N SER A 486 -24.33 -11.19 -26.92
CA SER A 486 -23.62 -9.93 -26.61
C SER A 486 -22.72 -10.00 -25.37
N GLY A 487 -22.77 -11.11 -24.62
CA GLY A 487 -22.01 -11.25 -23.38
C GLY A 487 -22.45 -10.30 -22.26
N THR A 488 -23.61 -9.65 -22.40
CA THR A 488 -24.13 -8.71 -21.41
C THR A 488 -24.40 -9.41 -20.08
N GLN A 489 -23.93 -8.81 -19.00
CA GLN A 489 -24.26 -9.20 -17.63
C GLN A 489 -25.54 -8.50 -17.21
N ILE A 490 -26.46 -9.22 -16.57
CA ILE A 490 -27.74 -8.65 -16.16
C ILE A 490 -27.90 -8.79 -14.65
N LEU A 491 -28.10 -7.65 -13.99
CA LEU A 491 -28.53 -7.53 -12.61
C LEU A 491 -29.89 -6.85 -12.61
N SER A 492 -30.93 -7.53 -12.12
CA SER A 492 -32.30 -7.01 -12.13
C SER A 492 -32.95 -7.16 -10.76
N ALA A 493 -33.48 -6.07 -10.22
CA ALA A 493 -34.58 -6.13 -9.28
C ALA A 493 -35.85 -6.48 -10.08
N ALA A 494 -36.65 -7.45 -9.67
CA ALA A 494 -37.94 -7.75 -10.30
C ALA A 494 -39.03 -6.91 -9.58
N ALA A 495 -40.03 -6.29 -10.21
CA ALA A 495 -40.64 -6.49 -11.51
C ALA A 495 -40.79 -5.16 -12.30
N SER A 496 -40.90 -5.28 -13.63
CA SER A 496 -41.34 -4.23 -14.58
C SER A 496 -40.32 -3.11 -14.92
N GLY A 497 -39.25 -3.46 -15.64
CA GLY A 497 -38.43 -2.52 -16.43
C GLY A 497 -38.49 -2.84 -17.93
N PRO A 498 -38.33 -1.85 -18.85
CA PRO A 498 -38.69 -2.01 -20.26
C PRO A 498 -37.80 -3.05 -20.96
N GLY A 499 -38.40 -4.18 -21.36
CA GLY A 499 -37.73 -5.34 -21.97
C GLY A 499 -37.79 -6.63 -21.14
N GLY A 500 -38.45 -6.60 -19.97
CA GLY A 500 -38.44 -7.62 -18.92
C GLY A 500 -39.19 -8.93 -19.25
N GLY A 501 -38.42 -10.02 -19.25
CA GLY A 501 -38.88 -11.36 -18.90
C GLY A 501 -37.90 -11.93 -17.87
N HIS A 502 -38.36 -12.82 -16.99
CA HIS A 502 -37.46 -13.68 -16.21
C HIS A 502 -36.71 -14.61 -17.18
N TYR A 503 -35.50 -15.05 -16.83
CA TYR A 503 -34.71 -15.92 -17.72
C TYR A 503 -35.40 -17.27 -18.04
N LEU A 504 -36.40 -17.67 -17.24
CA LEU A 504 -37.29 -18.83 -17.46
C LEU A 504 -38.81 -18.47 -17.46
N ASN A 505 -39.19 -17.18 -17.50
CA ASN A 505 -40.59 -16.74 -17.33
C ASN A 505 -41.32 -17.25 -16.06
N LEU A 506 -40.58 -17.70 -15.05
CA LEU A 506 -41.10 -18.12 -13.75
C LEU A 506 -41.50 -16.90 -12.91
N SER A 507 -42.71 -16.89 -12.34
CA SER A 507 -43.18 -15.85 -11.42
C SER A 507 -43.70 -16.44 -10.10
N PRO A 508 -43.44 -15.78 -8.95
CA PRO A 508 -42.73 -14.51 -8.75
C PRO A 508 -41.29 -14.66 -8.19
N VAL A 509 -40.35 -13.88 -8.71
CA VAL A 509 -39.02 -13.62 -8.10
C VAL A 509 -38.90 -12.15 -7.70
N SER A 510 -38.10 -11.82 -6.68
CA SER A 510 -37.84 -10.45 -6.23
C SER A 510 -36.61 -9.82 -6.87
N SER A 511 -35.60 -10.62 -7.20
CA SER A 511 -34.42 -10.18 -7.95
C SER A 511 -33.73 -11.36 -8.62
N TRP A 512 -33.01 -11.10 -9.69
CA TRP A 512 -32.23 -12.12 -10.39
C TRP A 512 -30.97 -11.55 -11.01
N LEU A 513 -30.01 -12.44 -11.21
CA LEU A 513 -28.68 -12.16 -11.73
C LEU A 513 -28.38 -13.21 -12.80
N ALA A 514 -27.91 -12.80 -13.97
CA ALA A 514 -27.45 -13.73 -14.99
C ALA A 514 -26.14 -13.28 -15.63
N LEU A 515 -25.20 -14.21 -15.76
CA LEU A 515 -23.87 -13.96 -16.30
C LEU A 515 -23.49 -15.02 -17.34
N PRO A 516 -22.81 -14.62 -18.42
CA PRO A 516 -22.19 -15.55 -19.36
C PRO A 516 -21.00 -16.28 -18.71
N LEU A 517 -20.85 -17.55 -19.06
CA LEU A 517 -19.65 -18.34 -18.83
C LEU A 517 -18.78 -18.25 -20.09
N TRP A 518 -17.61 -17.63 -19.95
CA TRP A 518 -16.70 -17.40 -21.07
C TRP A 518 -15.64 -18.49 -21.18
N ALA A 519 -15.46 -19.02 -22.38
CA ALA A 519 -14.28 -19.78 -22.77
C ALA A 519 -13.48 -18.95 -23.78
N ARG A 520 -12.39 -18.33 -23.34
CA ARG A 520 -11.61 -17.35 -24.11
C ARG A 520 -12.48 -16.18 -24.61
N HIS A 521 -13.03 -16.27 -25.82
CA HIS A 521 -13.77 -15.20 -26.51
C HIS A 521 -15.19 -15.64 -26.91
N GLU A 522 -15.63 -16.83 -26.47
CA GLU A 522 -16.95 -17.38 -26.78
C GLU A 522 -17.72 -17.63 -25.49
N VAL A 523 -19.02 -17.36 -25.49
CA VAL A 523 -19.92 -17.72 -24.40
C VAL A 523 -20.29 -19.19 -24.57
N ILE A 524 -19.89 -20.03 -23.62
CA ILE A 524 -20.16 -21.48 -23.64
C ILE A 524 -21.35 -21.89 -22.77
N GLY A 525 -21.84 -20.95 -21.97
CA GLY A 525 -22.98 -21.19 -21.09
C GLY A 525 -23.42 -19.93 -20.36
N ILE A 526 -24.48 -20.05 -19.57
CA ILE A 526 -25.08 -18.96 -18.81
C ILE A 526 -25.38 -19.46 -17.41
N LEU A 527 -24.89 -18.75 -16.39
CA LEU A 527 -25.28 -18.93 -14.99
C LEU A 527 -26.40 -17.93 -14.68
N ALA A 528 -27.51 -18.41 -14.14
CA ALA A 528 -28.60 -17.58 -13.64
C ALA A 528 -28.92 -17.92 -12.18
N LEU A 529 -29.13 -16.88 -11.37
CA LEU A 529 -29.49 -16.95 -9.96
C LEU A 529 -30.74 -16.10 -9.74
N ASP A 530 -31.64 -16.55 -8.88
CA ASP A 530 -32.74 -15.72 -8.40
C ASP A 530 -32.94 -15.79 -6.89
N ARG A 531 -33.55 -14.72 -6.37
CA ARG A 531 -34.11 -14.63 -5.03
C ARG A 531 -35.60 -14.35 -5.18
N SER A 532 -36.39 -15.06 -4.42
CA SER A 532 -37.84 -14.91 -4.30
C SER A 532 -38.21 -13.88 -3.22
N GLN A 533 -37.39 -13.74 -2.17
CA GLN A 533 -37.61 -12.78 -1.07
C GLN A 533 -36.31 -12.15 -0.55
N GLY A 534 -36.42 -10.99 0.12
CA GLY A 534 -35.30 -10.29 0.76
C GLY A 534 -34.65 -9.19 -0.09
N GLU A 535 -33.50 -8.67 0.37
CA GLU A 535 -32.71 -7.68 -0.36
C GLU A 535 -32.23 -8.25 -1.71
N GLY A 536 -32.40 -7.46 -2.76
CA GLY A 536 -31.97 -7.83 -4.11
C GLY A 536 -30.45 -8.01 -4.22
N PHE A 537 -30.01 -8.63 -5.30
CA PHE A 537 -28.58 -8.73 -5.59
C PHE A 537 -27.94 -7.33 -5.71
N ALA A 538 -26.75 -7.16 -5.13
CA ALA A 538 -25.98 -5.92 -5.22
C ALA A 538 -24.83 -6.04 -6.24
N GLU A 539 -24.24 -4.91 -6.64
CA GLU A 539 -23.00 -4.88 -7.47
C GLU A 539 -21.86 -5.71 -6.87
N ARG A 540 -21.82 -5.82 -5.54
CA ARG A 540 -20.83 -6.66 -4.84
C ARG A 540 -21.07 -8.16 -5.07
N ASP A 541 -22.33 -8.59 -5.18
CA ASP A 541 -22.69 -9.97 -5.52
C ASP A 541 -22.32 -10.26 -6.98
N LEU A 542 -22.65 -9.34 -7.90
CA LEU A 542 -22.27 -9.44 -9.31
C LEU A 542 -20.75 -9.61 -9.48
N ALA A 543 -19.94 -8.79 -8.78
CA ALA A 543 -18.49 -8.88 -8.83
C ALA A 543 -17.94 -10.22 -8.32
N LEU A 544 -18.53 -10.77 -7.25
CA LEU A 544 -18.17 -12.09 -6.72
C LEU A 544 -18.54 -13.21 -7.69
N VAL A 545 -19.78 -13.23 -8.18
CA VAL A 545 -20.23 -14.26 -9.13
C VAL A 545 -19.43 -14.18 -10.42
N LYS A 546 -19.14 -12.98 -10.94
CA LYS A 546 -18.29 -12.76 -12.12
C LYS A 546 -16.92 -13.42 -11.96
N THR A 547 -16.35 -13.32 -10.77
CA THR A 547 -15.05 -13.92 -10.45
C THR A 547 -15.11 -15.45 -10.54
N PHE A 548 -16.16 -16.08 -10.00
CA PHE A 548 -16.34 -17.54 -10.07
C PHE A 548 -16.68 -18.02 -11.49
N THR A 549 -17.51 -17.28 -12.24
CA THR A 549 -17.86 -17.61 -13.63
C THR A 549 -16.64 -17.59 -14.55
N GLY A 550 -15.66 -16.71 -14.30
CA GLY A 550 -14.40 -16.70 -15.05
C GLY A 550 -13.57 -17.97 -14.83
N ALA A 551 -13.43 -18.41 -13.59
CA ALA A 551 -12.72 -19.65 -13.26
C ALA A 551 -13.46 -20.89 -13.80
N ALA A 552 -14.79 -20.92 -13.69
CA ALA A 552 -15.61 -22.01 -14.20
C ALA A 552 -15.60 -22.11 -15.73
N GLY A 553 -15.57 -20.98 -16.44
CA GLY A 553 -15.48 -20.98 -17.90
C GLY A 553 -14.22 -21.70 -18.43
N VAL A 554 -13.08 -21.51 -17.75
CA VAL A 554 -11.83 -22.21 -18.07
C VAL A 554 -11.94 -23.71 -17.78
N ALA A 555 -12.44 -24.09 -16.60
CA ALA A 555 -12.61 -25.49 -16.23
C ALA A 555 -13.60 -26.22 -17.17
N ALA A 556 -14.69 -25.56 -17.53
CA ALA A 556 -15.70 -26.06 -18.46
C ALA A 556 -15.15 -26.26 -19.87
N GLN A 557 -14.32 -25.33 -20.36
CA GLN A 557 -13.63 -25.50 -21.64
C GLN A 557 -12.71 -26.73 -21.62
N ASN A 558 -11.97 -26.93 -20.54
CA ASN A 558 -11.10 -28.10 -20.39
C ASN A 558 -11.90 -29.41 -20.37
N ALA A 559 -13.00 -29.47 -19.61
CA ALA A 559 -13.90 -30.62 -19.58
C ALA A 559 -14.49 -30.94 -20.97
N ARG A 560 -14.93 -29.92 -21.71
CA ARG A 560 -15.46 -30.07 -23.07
C ARG A 560 -14.39 -30.57 -24.04
N LEU A 561 -13.21 -29.96 -24.08
CA LEU A 561 -12.09 -30.39 -24.94
C LEU A 561 -11.65 -31.83 -24.64
N PHE A 562 -11.63 -32.20 -23.36
CA PHE A 562 -11.33 -33.56 -22.95
C PHE A 562 -12.41 -34.56 -23.41
N GLY A 563 -13.69 -34.20 -23.27
CA GLY A 563 -14.81 -34.99 -23.76
C GLY A 563 -14.78 -35.21 -25.28
N GLU A 564 -14.52 -34.14 -26.05
CA GLU A 564 -14.36 -34.20 -27.51
C GLU A 564 -13.18 -35.10 -27.90
N THR A 565 -12.02 -34.94 -27.24
CA THR A 565 -10.83 -35.78 -27.46
C THR A 565 -11.11 -37.25 -27.13
N ARG A 566 -11.84 -37.51 -26.04
CA ARG A 566 -12.22 -38.87 -25.63
C ARG A 566 -13.14 -39.52 -26.66
N SER A 567 -14.16 -38.81 -27.16
CA SER A 567 -15.08 -39.31 -28.18
C SER A 567 -14.35 -39.64 -29.50
N LEU A 568 -13.45 -38.76 -29.95
CA LEU A 568 -12.60 -39.01 -31.12
C LEU A 568 -11.64 -40.20 -30.92
N ALA A 569 -11.17 -40.41 -29.69
CA ALA A 569 -10.28 -41.53 -29.37
C ALA A 569 -11.01 -42.88 -29.27
N THR A 570 -12.33 -42.91 -29.05
CA THR A 570 -13.08 -44.16 -28.82
C THR A 570 -14.05 -44.55 -29.95
N THR A 571 -14.56 -43.60 -30.72
CA THR A 571 -15.60 -43.83 -31.74
C THR A 571 -15.13 -43.53 -33.16
N ASP A 572 -15.76 -44.18 -34.15
CA ASP A 572 -15.59 -43.91 -35.57
C ASP A 572 -16.44 -42.71 -35.99
N GLY A 573 -15.81 -41.70 -36.60
CA GLY A 573 -16.45 -40.41 -36.89
C GLY A 573 -17.58 -40.46 -37.92
N LEU A 574 -17.69 -41.53 -38.71
CA LEU A 574 -18.78 -41.70 -39.67
C LEU A 574 -19.95 -42.49 -39.07
N THR A 575 -19.67 -43.66 -38.48
CA THR A 575 -20.71 -44.61 -38.08
C THR A 575 -21.15 -44.49 -36.62
N GLY A 576 -20.39 -43.77 -35.79
CA GLY A 576 -20.62 -43.66 -34.34
C GLY A 576 -20.35 -44.96 -33.55
N LEU A 577 -19.90 -46.03 -34.22
CA LEU A 577 -19.49 -47.28 -33.60
C LEU A 577 -18.11 -47.15 -32.94
N LEU A 578 -17.64 -48.18 -32.23
CA LEU A 578 -16.26 -48.18 -31.73
C LEU A 578 -15.28 -48.09 -32.91
N ASN A 579 -14.26 -47.23 -32.81
CA ASN A 579 -13.18 -47.25 -33.79
C ASN A 579 -12.31 -48.51 -33.60
N ARG A 580 -11.52 -48.88 -34.62
CA ARG A 580 -10.66 -50.06 -34.61
C ARG A 580 -9.81 -50.18 -33.34
N ALA A 581 -9.15 -49.09 -32.92
CA ALA A 581 -8.25 -49.10 -31.77
C ALA A 581 -8.98 -49.36 -30.45
N HIS A 582 -10.15 -48.74 -30.25
CA HIS A 582 -10.95 -48.91 -29.05
C HIS A 582 -11.66 -50.26 -29.03
N PHE A 583 -12.22 -50.70 -30.16
CA PHE A 583 -12.80 -52.04 -30.31
C PHE A 583 -11.79 -53.11 -29.87
N PHE A 584 -10.55 -53.06 -30.38
CA PHE A 584 -9.53 -54.05 -30.04
C PHE A 584 -9.21 -54.07 -28.54
N ARG A 585 -9.00 -52.91 -27.91
CA ARG A 585 -8.75 -52.81 -26.47
C ARG A 585 -9.92 -53.35 -25.64
N SER A 586 -11.16 -53.00 -25.99
CA SER A 586 -12.35 -53.47 -25.27
C SER A 586 -12.59 -54.96 -25.50
N ALA A 587 -12.38 -55.47 -26.71
CA ALA A 587 -12.48 -56.88 -27.04
C ALA A 587 -11.44 -57.72 -26.27
N GLU A 588 -10.21 -57.24 -26.08
CA GLU A 588 -9.24 -57.92 -25.21
C GLU A 588 -9.68 -57.98 -23.75
N GLN A 589 -10.31 -56.92 -23.24
CA GLN A 589 -10.82 -56.89 -21.87
C GLN A 589 -11.92 -57.92 -21.68
N GLU A 590 -12.87 -57.99 -22.61
CA GLU A 590 -13.93 -58.99 -22.59
C GLU A 590 -13.38 -60.41 -22.77
N LEU A 591 -12.36 -60.59 -23.62
CA LEU A 591 -11.65 -61.87 -23.75
C LEU A 591 -11.04 -62.31 -22.41
N ARG A 592 -10.30 -61.43 -21.73
CA ARG A 592 -9.72 -61.71 -20.41
C ARG A 592 -10.81 -62.03 -19.38
N ARG A 593 -11.95 -61.34 -19.45
CA ARG A 593 -13.11 -61.59 -18.59
C ARG A 593 -13.70 -62.99 -18.81
N CYS A 594 -13.96 -63.37 -20.06
CA CYS A 594 -14.47 -64.70 -20.41
C CYS A 594 -13.48 -65.81 -20.02
N ARG A 595 -12.17 -65.62 -20.26
CA ARG A 595 -11.12 -66.55 -19.83
C ARG A 595 -11.14 -66.81 -18.33
N ARG A 596 -11.24 -65.76 -17.52
CA ARG A 596 -11.32 -65.89 -16.05
C ARG A 596 -12.57 -66.62 -15.57
N LEU A 597 -13.68 -66.47 -16.28
CA LEU A 597 -14.96 -67.08 -15.95
C LEU A 597 -15.14 -68.47 -16.60
N GLY A 598 -14.16 -68.96 -17.39
CA GLY A 598 -14.24 -70.23 -18.11
C GLY A 598 -15.34 -70.28 -19.18
N GLY A 599 -15.80 -69.13 -19.69
CA GLY A 599 -16.92 -69.03 -20.63
C GLY A 599 -16.48 -68.93 -22.10
N PRO A 600 -17.30 -69.41 -23.05
CA PRO A 600 -16.99 -69.33 -24.48
C PRO A 600 -16.98 -67.89 -24.98
N VAL A 601 -16.18 -67.60 -26.00
CA VAL A 601 -16.21 -66.33 -26.74
C VAL A 601 -16.27 -66.62 -28.23
N SER A 602 -16.95 -65.75 -28.97
CA SER A 602 -16.88 -65.74 -30.43
C SER A 602 -16.62 -64.33 -30.95
N VAL A 603 -15.95 -64.23 -32.09
CA VAL A 603 -15.75 -63.00 -32.84
C VAL A 603 -16.31 -63.14 -34.24
N MET A 604 -16.69 -62.01 -34.83
CA MET A 604 -17.16 -61.94 -36.21
C MET A 604 -16.38 -60.87 -36.96
N MET A 605 -16.03 -61.17 -38.20
CA MET A 605 -15.61 -60.17 -39.18
C MET A 605 -16.67 -60.07 -40.26
N ALA A 606 -17.19 -58.88 -40.51
CA ALA A 606 -18.27 -58.64 -41.44
C ALA A 606 -17.86 -57.57 -42.46
N ASP A 607 -18.28 -57.72 -43.71
CA ASP A 607 -17.92 -56.81 -44.79
C ASP A 607 -19.10 -56.59 -45.73
N VAL A 608 -19.31 -55.33 -46.12
CA VAL A 608 -20.39 -54.93 -47.03
C VAL A 608 -20.05 -55.37 -48.45
N ASP A 609 -20.84 -56.30 -48.99
CA ASP A 609 -20.56 -56.88 -50.29
C ASP A 609 -20.65 -55.83 -51.40
N HIS A 610 -19.66 -55.85 -52.29
CA HIS A 610 -19.60 -54.96 -53.47
C HIS A 610 -19.62 -53.46 -53.14
N PHE A 611 -19.18 -53.04 -51.95
CA PHE A 611 -19.20 -51.63 -51.54
C PHE A 611 -18.51 -50.68 -52.54
N LYS A 612 -17.39 -51.09 -53.14
CA LYS A 612 -16.76 -50.34 -54.22
C LYS A 612 -17.70 -50.03 -55.39
N ARG A 613 -18.53 -51.00 -55.83
CA ARG A 613 -19.52 -50.79 -56.91
C ARG A 613 -20.61 -49.80 -56.50
N ILE A 614 -20.94 -49.74 -55.22
CA ILE A 614 -21.90 -48.76 -54.68
C ILE A 614 -21.28 -47.36 -54.78
N ASN A 615 -20.04 -47.20 -54.33
CA ASN A 615 -19.31 -45.93 -54.45
C ASN A 615 -19.13 -45.49 -55.90
N ASP A 616 -18.74 -46.42 -56.79
CA ASP A 616 -18.50 -46.13 -58.20
C ASP A 616 -19.81 -45.73 -58.93
N ARG A 617 -20.97 -46.23 -58.48
CA ARG A 617 -22.27 -45.97 -59.10
C ARG A 617 -23.00 -44.75 -58.52
N TYR A 618 -22.99 -44.58 -57.20
CA TYR A 618 -23.80 -43.59 -56.49
C TYR A 618 -22.97 -42.50 -55.80
N GLY A 619 -21.64 -42.57 -55.90
CA GLY A 619 -20.72 -41.65 -55.24
C GLY A 619 -20.45 -41.98 -53.78
N HIS A 620 -19.38 -41.39 -53.25
CA HIS A 620 -18.91 -41.67 -51.89
C HIS A 620 -19.92 -41.27 -50.80
N GLN A 621 -20.72 -40.22 -51.01
CA GLN A 621 -21.75 -39.80 -50.04
C GLN A 621 -22.84 -40.87 -49.85
N ALA A 622 -23.24 -41.54 -50.94
CA ALA A 622 -24.16 -42.67 -50.87
C ALA A 622 -23.54 -43.86 -50.13
N GLY A 623 -22.25 -44.15 -50.39
CA GLY A 623 -21.50 -45.17 -49.65
C GLY A 623 -21.40 -44.88 -48.15
N ASP A 624 -21.13 -43.63 -47.78
CA ASP A 624 -21.09 -43.20 -46.38
C ASP A 624 -22.44 -43.42 -45.70
N LEU A 625 -23.54 -43.04 -46.36
CA LEU A 625 -24.89 -43.31 -45.87
C LEU A 625 -25.14 -44.82 -45.70
N VAL A 626 -24.68 -45.64 -46.65
CA VAL A 626 -24.77 -47.10 -46.57
C VAL A 626 -24.07 -47.62 -45.30
N LEU A 627 -22.86 -47.16 -45.02
CA LEU A 627 -22.11 -47.58 -43.82
C LEU A 627 -22.80 -47.14 -42.52
N VAL A 628 -23.35 -45.92 -42.47
CA VAL A 628 -24.12 -45.43 -41.32
C VAL A 628 -25.35 -46.31 -41.08
N ARG A 629 -26.10 -46.63 -42.13
CA ARG A 629 -27.34 -47.42 -42.03
C ARG A 629 -27.07 -48.89 -41.68
N VAL A 630 -26.03 -49.48 -42.27
CA VAL A 630 -25.58 -50.84 -41.93
C VAL A 630 -25.09 -50.88 -40.48
N GLY A 631 -24.24 -49.94 -40.06
CA GLY A 631 -23.75 -49.86 -38.68
C GLY A 631 -24.89 -49.73 -37.65
N ALA A 632 -25.87 -48.87 -37.91
CA ALA A 632 -27.06 -48.73 -37.08
C ALA A 632 -27.91 -50.02 -37.04
N CYS A 633 -28.10 -50.67 -38.19
CA CYS A 633 -28.81 -51.95 -38.30
C CYS A 633 -28.13 -53.03 -37.44
N LEU A 634 -26.80 -53.16 -37.54
CA LEU A 634 -26.03 -54.11 -36.74
C LEU A 634 -26.16 -53.80 -35.23
N LYS A 635 -26.00 -52.53 -34.85
CA LYS A 635 -26.04 -52.11 -33.44
C LYS A 635 -27.38 -52.39 -32.77
N GLN A 636 -28.50 -52.28 -33.49
CA GLN A 636 -29.84 -52.57 -32.98
C GLN A 636 -30.14 -54.07 -32.80
N ARG A 637 -29.30 -54.96 -33.35
CA ARG A 637 -29.58 -56.42 -33.44
C ARG A 637 -28.62 -57.29 -32.60
N ILE A 638 -27.66 -56.65 -31.93
CA ILE A 638 -26.74 -57.27 -30.98
C ILE A 638 -27.17 -56.99 -29.54
N ARG A 639 -26.65 -57.76 -28.58
CA ARG A 639 -26.93 -57.59 -27.15
C ARG A 639 -26.14 -56.42 -26.59
N GLU A 640 -26.56 -55.87 -25.45
CA GLU A 640 -25.85 -54.78 -24.76
C GLU A 640 -24.40 -55.16 -24.39
N MET A 641 -24.16 -56.44 -24.06
CA MET A 641 -22.84 -56.99 -23.74
C MET A 641 -21.95 -57.26 -24.97
N ASP A 642 -22.51 -57.27 -26.18
CA ASP A 642 -21.76 -57.51 -27.41
C ASP A 642 -21.07 -56.21 -27.83
N LEU A 643 -19.81 -56.27 -28.24
CA LEU A 643 -19.11 -55.10 -28.78
C LEU A 643 -19.13 -55.13 -30.31
N LEU A 644 -19.35 -53.96 -30.89
CA LEU A 644 -19.35 -53.73 -32.33
C LEU A 644 -18.49 -52.51 -32.64
N GLY A 645 -17.54 -52.68 -33.55
CA GLY A 645 -16.69 -51.60 -34.04
C GLY A 645 -16.53 -51.62 -35.56
N ARG A 646 -16.20 -50.47 -36.12
CA ARG A 646 -15.78 -50.37 -37.53
C ARG A 646 -14.29 -50.69 -37.60
N TYR A 647 -13.96 -51.81 -38.23
CA TYR A 647 -12.60 -52.36 -38.30
C TYR A 647 -11.80 -51.75 -39.46
N GLY A 648 -12.47 -51.49 -40.59
CA GLY A 648 -11.88 -50.97 -41.82
C GLY A 648 -12.85 -50.05 -42.58
N GLY A 649 -12.56 -49.78 -43.85
CA GLY A 649 -13.38 -48.89 -44.68
C GLY A 649 -14.84 -49.35 -44.81
N GLU A 650 -15.03 -50.64 -45.11
CA GLU A 650 -16.34 -51.29 -45.29
C GLU A 650 -16.54 -52.51 -44.36
N GLU A 651 -15.65 -52.64 -43.36
CA GLU A 651 -15.53 -53.81 -42.49
C GLU A 651 -15.96 -53.49 -41.04
N PHE A 652 -16.72 -54.41 -40.44
CA PHE A 652 -17.18 -54.35 -39.06
C PHE A 652 -16.68 -55.57 -38.29
N ALA A 653 -16.23 -55.37 -37.06
CA ALA A 653 -15.82 -56.44 -36.16
C ALA A 653 -16.74 -56.52 -34.95
N LEU A 654 -17.06 -57.73 -34.53
CA LEU A 654 -17.86 -58.00 -33.34
C LEU A 654 -17.16 -58.99 -32.41
N ILE A 655 -17.39 -58.85 -31.12
CA ILE A 655 -17.09 -59.87 -30.10
C ILE A 655 -18.37 -60.15 -29.31
N LEU A 656 -18.64 -61.43 -29.07
CA LEU A 656 -19.81 -61.95 -28.40
C LEU A 656 -19.34 -62.72 -27.16
N PRO A 657 -19.24 -62.05 -26.00
CA PRO A 657 -18.90 -62.70 -24.74
C PRO A 657 -19.92 -63.80 -24.41
N HIS A 658 -19.46 -64.87 -23.77
CA HIS A 658 -20.30 -65.99 -23.33
C HIS A 658 -21.13 -66.63 -24.45
N THR A 659 -20.63 -66.60 -25.69
CA THR A 659 -21.34 -67.12 -26.87
C THR A 659 -20.47 -68.17 -27.59
N PRO A 660 -20.88 -69.45 -27.62
CA PRO A 660 -20.19 -70.50 -28.38
C PRO A 660 -20.38 -70.33 -29.90
N PRO A 661 -19.53 -70.95 -30.74
CA PRO A 661 -19.54 -70.77 -32.20
C PRO A 661 -20.89 -71.06 -32.88
N SER A 662 -21.64 -72.05 -32.39
CA SER A 662 -22.96 -72.42 -32.92
C SER A 662 -23.97 -71.28 -32.79
N LEU A 663 -24.06 -70.68 -31.60
CA LEU A 663 -24.94 -69.54 -31.32
C LEU A 663 -24.43 -68.25 -31.99
N ALA A 664 -23.12 -68.10 -32.13
CA ALA A 664 -22.54 -67.00 -32.88
C ALA A 664 -22.94 -67.10 -34.37
N ARG A 665 -22.93 -68.30 -34.97
CA ARG A 665 -23.41 -68.50 -36.35
C ARG A 665 -24.86 -68.07 -36.53
N GLU A 666 -25.74 -68.41 -35.59
CA GLU A 666 -27.14 -67.99 -35.63
C GLU A 666 -27.30 -66.47 -35.51
N ALA A 667 -26.54 -65.84 -34.62
CA ALA A 667 -26.52 -64.38 -34.49
C ALA A 667 -26.00 -63.71 -35.78
N ALA A 668 -24.95 -64.26 -36.39
CA ALA A 668 -24.41 -63.78 -37.66
C ALA A 668 -25.45 -63.90 -38.80
N GLU A 669 -26.17 -65.02 -38.90
CA GLU A 669 -27.20 -65.20 -39.93
C GLU A 669 -28.37 -64.22 -39.73
N ARG A 670 -28.72 -63.91 -38.48
CA ARG A 670 -29.71 -62.87 -38.17
C ARG A 670 -29.24 -61.48 -38.63
N LEU A 671 -27.97 -61.14 -38.38
CA LEU A 671 -27.39 -59.87 -38.83
C LEU A 671 -27.34 -59.78 -40.36
N ARG A 672 -26.92 -60.85 -41.03
CA ARG A 672 -26.88 -60.97 -42.50
C ARG A 672 -28.26 -60.71 -43.12
N ARG A 673 -29.29 -61.42 -42.64
CA ARG A 673 -30.68 -61.25 -43.11
C ARG A 673 -31.21 -59.85 -42.86
N ALA A 674 -30.91 -59.26 -41.70
CA ALA A 674 -31.35 -57.92 -41.38
C ALA A 674 -30.79 -56.88 -42.37
N VAL A 675 -29.52 -57.01 -42.74
CA VAL A 675 -28.89 -56.14 -43.75
C VAL A 675 -29.42 -56.43 -45.16
N GLU A 676 -29.63 -57.69 -45.53
CA GLU A 676 -30.22 -58.06 -46.84
C GLU A 676 -31.61 -57.44 -47.05
N THR A 677 -32.41 -57.31 -45.99
CA THR A 677 -33.74 -56.67 -46.05
C THR A 677 -33.72 -55.14 -45.84
N LEU A 678 -32.55 -54.54 -45.64
CA LEU A 678 -32.41 -53.12 -45.36
C LEU A 678 -32.56 -52.30 -46.65
N ILE A 679 -33.59 -51.45 -46.70
CA ILE A 679 -33.80 -50.51 -47.81
C ILE A 679 -33.14 -49.18 -47.46
N ILE A 680 -32.15 -48.77 -48.25
CA ILE A 680 -31.43 -47.51 -48.06
C ILE A 680 -31.80 -46.59 -49.22
N THR A 681 -32.63 -45.57 -48.95
CA THR A 681 -33.03 -44.59 -49.97
C THR A 681 -32.03 -43.44 -50.03
N TYR A 682 -31.49 -43.17 -51.21
CA TYR A 682 -30.59 -42.05 -51.50
C TYR A 682 -31.03 -41.39 -52.82
N GLU A 683 -31.29 -40.08 -52.78
CA GLU A 683 -31.77 -39.30 -53.94
C GLU A 683 -32.97 -39.90 -54.69
N GLY A 684 -33.86 -40.59 -53.97
CA GLY A 684 -35.07 -41.22 -54.53
C GLY A 684 -34.85 -42.62 -55.10
N GLU A 685 -33.62 -43.12 -55.17
CA GLU A 685 -33.30 -44.51 -55.53
C GLU A 685 -33.09 -45.38 -54.28
N ASN A 686 -33.48 -46.66 -54.38
CA ASN A 686 -33.27 -47.63 -53.32
C ASN A 686 -32.00 -48.44 -53.58
N ILE A 687 -31.05 -48.35 -52.65
CA ILE A 687 -29.79 -49.11 -52.66
C ILE A 687 -29.99 -50.38 -51.81
N ALA A 688 -29.92 -51.53 -52.46
CA ALA A 688 -29.89 -52.84 -51.80
C ALA A 688 -28.44 -53.24 -51.50
N VAL A 689 -28.21 -53.74 -50.29
CA VAL A 689 -26.87 -54.18 -49.83
C VAL A 689 -26.93 -55.55 -49.18
N THR A 690 -25.85 -56.30 -49.30
CA THR A 690 -25.68 -57.58 -48.60
C THR A 690 -24.41 -57.56 -47.77
N LEU A 691 -24.33 -58.46 -46.80
CA LEU A 691 -23.21 -58.56 -45.87
C LEU A 691 -22.66 -59.98 -45.90
N SER A 692 -21.35 -60.13 -46.05
CA SER A 692 -20.67 -61.41 -45.81
C SER A 692 -20.08 -61.40 -44.40
N ILE A 693 -20.17 -62.53 -43.68
CA ILE A 693 -19.70 -62.63 -42.28
C ILE A 693 -18.87 -63.89 -42.08
N GLY A 694 -17.67 -63.74 -41.55
CA GLY A 694 -16.85 -64.82 -41.02
C GLY A 694 -16.96 -64.89 -39.49
N VAL A 695 -17.15 -66.09 -38.95
CA VAL A 695 -17.30 -66.33 -37.50
C VAL A 695 -16.20 -67.25 -37.01
N ALA A 696 -15.58 -66.93 -35.89
CA ALA A 696 -14.68 -67.83 -35.17
C ALA A 696 -14.97 -67.75 -33.67
N GLY A 697 -14.91 -68.87 -32.97
CA GLY A 697 -15.10 -68.86 -31.52
C GLY A 697 -14.44 -70.06 -30.87
N ARG A 698 -14.20 -69.96 -29.56
CA ARG A 698 -13.57 -71.00 -28.76
C ARG A 698 -14.22 -71.04 -27.37
N VAL A 699 -14.30 -72.23 -26.79
CA VAL A 699 -14.79 -72.41 -25.40
C VAL A 699 -13.77 -71.87 -24.40
N GLN A 700 -12.47 -72.04 -24.70
CA GLN A 700 -11.37 -71.43 -23.96
C GLN A 700 -10.46 -70.69 -24.94
N PRO A 701 -10.69 -69.39 -25.16
CA PRO A 701 -9.92 -68.64 -26.13
C PRO A 701 -8.56 -68.20 -25.57
N GLU A 702 -7.49 -68.39 -26.33
CA GLU A 702 -6.12 -68.03 -25.90
C GLU A 702 -5.77 -66.58 -26.23
N ASP A 703 -6.02 -66.17 -27.47
CA ASP A 703 -5.62 -64.86 -28.02
C ASP A 703 -6.71 -64.28 -28.96
N LEU A 704 -6.95 -62.98 -28.83
CA LEU A 704 -7.90 -62.24 -29.66
C LEU A 704 -7.42 -62.16 -31.11
N ALA A 705 -6.11 -61.95 -31.33
CA ALA A 705 -5.60 -61.79 -32.68
C ALA A 705 -5.72 -63.09 -33.49
N GLY A 706 -5.47 -64.25 -32.86
CA GLY A 706 -5.74 -65.57 -33.44
C GLY A 706 -7.21 -65.77 -33.82
N LEU A 707 -8.14 -65.42 -32.95
CA LEU A 707 -9.59 -65.51 -33.22
C LEU A 707 -10.02 -64.59 -34.37
N LEU A 708 -9.54 -63.34 -34.39
CA LEU A 708 -9.86 -62.40 -35.46
C LEU A 708 -9.27 -62.85 -36.80
N ARG A 709 -8.06 -63.42 -36.84
CA ARG A 709 -7.47 -64.01 -38.05
C ARG A 709 -8.32 -65.18 -38.57
N ALA A 710 -8.81 -66.05 -37.69
CA ALA A 710 -9.68 -67.16 -38.08
C ALA A 710 -11.03 -66.67 -38.63
N ALA A 711 -11.62 -65.64 -38.02
CA ALA A 711 -12.86 -65.03 -38.51
C ALA A 711 -12.66 -64.30 -39.86
N ASP A 712 -11.52 -63.65 -40.05
CA ASP A 712 -11.16 -63.00 -41.31
C ASP A 712 -10.96 -64.02 -42.45
N ALA A 713 -10.28 -65.15 -42.18
CA ALA A 713 -10.15 -66.25 -43.13
C ALA A 713 -11.51 -66.85 -43.51
N ALA A 714 -12.42 -66.99 -42.54
CA ALA A 714 -13.80 -67.42 -42.81
C ALA A 714 -14.57 -66.38 -43.63
N LEU A 715 -14.39 -65.09 -43.37
CA LEU A 715 -14.99 -64.01 -44.16
C LEU A 715 -14.49 -64.04 -45.61
N TYR A 716 -13.19 -64.26 -45.82
CA TYR A 716 -12.61 -64.44 -47.14
C TYR A 716 -13.27 -65.61 -47.90
N GLN A 717 -13.45 -66.75 -47.23
CA GLN A 717 -14.19 -67.89 -47.80
C GLN A 717 -15.65 -67.54 -48.13
N ALA A 718 -16.33 -66.77 -47.28
CA ALA A 718 -17.70 -66.30 -47.53
C ALA A 718 -17.76 -65.45 -48.81
N LYS A 719 -16.80 -64.53 -49.00
CA LYS A 719 -16.71 -63.69 -50.20
C LYS A 719 -16.44 -64.51 -51.47
N HIS A 720 -15.58 -65.52 -51.39
CA HIS A 720 -15.22 -66.37 -52.54
C HIS A 720 -16.30 -67.40 -52.91
N ALA A 721 -17.06 -67.89 -51.93
CA ALA A 721 -18.12 -68.87 -52.17
C ALA A 721 -19.40 -68.26 -52.77
N GLY A 722 -19.43 -66.94 -53.01
CA GLY A 722 -20.57 -66.25 -53.65
C GLY A 722 -21.20 -65.14 -52.82
N ARG A 723 -20.53 -64.67 -51.75
CA ARG A 723 -20.98 -63.55 -50.89
C ARG A 723 -22.32 -63.81 -50.20
N ASN A 724 -22.86 -62.79 -49.51
CA ASN A 724 -24.13 -62.80 -48.80
C ASN A 724 -24.35 -64.08 -47.98
N ARG A 725 -23.36 -64.45 -47.16
CA ARG A 725 -23.38 -65.67 -46.36
C ARG A 725 -22.54 -65.59 -45.12
N VAL A 726 -22.80 -66.53 -44.22
CA VAL A 726 -22.00 -66.75 -43.01
C VAL A 726 -21.13 -67.99 -43.19
N VAL A 727 -19.84 -67.88 -42.91
CA VAL A 727 -18.91 -69.01 -42.83
C VAL A 727 -18.32 -69.06 -41.43
N VAL A 728 -18.23 -70.26 -40.85
CA VAL A 728 -17.61 -70.48 -39.53
C VAL A 728 -16.24 -71.11 -39.76
N ALA A 729 -15.20 -70.59 -39.11
CA ALA A 729 -13.86 -71.17 -39.15
C ALA A 729 -13.88 -72.62 -38.64
N ALA A 730 -13.16 -73.51 -39.31
CA ALA A 730 -12.98 -74.88 -38.84
C ALA A 730 -12.18 -74.88 -37.53
N ASP A 731 -12.58 -75.71 -36.58
CA ASP A 731 -11.89 -75.86 -35.31
C ASP A 731 -10.61 -76.67 -35.56
N GLU A 732 -9.47 -76.00 -35.72
CA GLU A 732 -8.18 -76.69 -35.61
C GLU A 732 -8.00 -77.07 -34.14
N ALA A 733 -8.35 -78.31 -33.82
CA ALA A 733 -8.00 -78.94 -32.55
C ALA A 733 -6.48 -78.83 -32.35
N PRO A 734 -5.99 -78.54 -31.13
CA PRO A 734 -4.56 -78.50 -30.87
C PRO A 734 -3.95 -79.86 -31.24
N VAL A 735 -2.92 -79.84 -32.08
CA VAL A 735 -2.13 -81.03 -32.44
C VAL A 735 -1.53 -81.60 -31.16
N SER A 736 -2.15 -82.64 -30.62
CA SER A 736 -1.55 -83.50 -29.61
C SER A 736 -0.58 -84.45 -30.30
N GLY A 737 0.72 -84.25 -30.07
CA GLY A 737 1.72 -85.31 -30.28
C GLY A 737 2.92 -84.94 -31.14
N ALA A 738 4.02 -84.59 -30.48
CA ALA A 738 5.34 -85.09 -30.83
C ALA A 738 6.08 -85.41 -29.53
N SER A 739 6.08 -86.69 -29.17
CA SER A 739 6.93 -87.30 -28.16
C SER A 739 8.29 -87.64 -28.76
N ALA A 740 9.36 -87.13 -28.14
CA ALA A 740 10.69 -87.73 -27.92
C ALA A 740 11.73 -86.60 -27.77
#